data_AF-A0A3R7F5P4-F1
#
_entry.id   AF-A0A3R7F5P4-F1
#
_cell.length_a   1.000
_cell.length_b   1.000
_cell.length_c   1.000
_cell.angle_alpha   90.00
_cell.angle_beta   90.00
_cell.angle_gamma   90.00
#
_symmetry.space_group_name_H-M   'P 1'
#
loop_
_entity.id
_entity.type
_entity.pdbx_description
1 polymer ?
#
loop_
_entity_poly.entity_id
_entity_poly.type
_entity_poly.pdbx_seq_one_letter_code
_entity_poly.pdbx_strand_id
1 'polypeptide(L)'
;MTILKQVLGNTEIEESAFVTMTACNKGGSSMLDTSFGSEETQVVLPESGWTKVRTYFRDAFSEFFGTMILILFGDGVVAQVILSKGAKGDYQSISWGWGIGVMLGVYVSGISGAHINPAVTFANCVFRKFPWRKFPVYAIAQVLGAMCGAAIVYGNYRSAIDQFEGGAHIRTVPGYSPTATAGIFCTYPAEFMTRTGQFFSEFIASSILMFTIFALKDDGNLGAGPLTPLALFFVIFGIGACFGWETGYAINLARDFGPRLVSYMIGYGPEVWRAGNYYFWIPMVAPFIGCTFGGWMYDMFLYTGTDSPVNTPFAGLQRLILPVEKKSKSIDSQSQRATAAYTYLIRLLAVAWQLSLGYMDWTGITFWVLFIRPEIRSEGYHYEARFISCKTNSTDKRLKMAPYKTEEESTRPTYETKTDFVENYVLCPVGKPLTKEYRVFFNINDKLLSPWHDLALYAGDGREPVVHMVVEVPRWWNAKMEIAKDEYLNPLRQDLQDGRLKYVPNIFPHKGYPFNYGMLPQTYQDPNVDDPLTQLPGDGNPLAVCELGGAMPRPAQVKRVKVLGSLAVINENKTDWKIFVVDMENPEADKLSDIRDVESLMPGYLDTIKEWFRVYKLAEGKKENVLGADGELQNQKYTLSLIERCHNSWEAVKAGPGMQTRISLPDIAPQEHDAVNVLPRAPENRDVCRDIDPIAAEKSHFLSQNWPSMAACRGGALNV
;
A
#
# COMPACT_ATOMS: atom_id res chain seq x y z
N MET A 1 44.16 19.48 27.40
CA MET A 1 44.30 20.41 28.54
C MET A 1 44.23 21.79 27.95
N THR A 2 43.23 22.63 28.15
CA THR A 2 42.38 22.88 29.33
C THR A 2 41.16 23.66 28.79
N ILE A 3 40.02 23.60 29.50
CA ILE A 3 38.73 24.26 29.15
C ILE A 3 37.78 23.41 28.30
N LEU A 4 37.41 22.22 28.79
CA LEU A 4 36.03 21.69 28.65
C LEU A 4 35.76 20.62 29.73
N LYS A 5 36.20 20.91 30.97
CA LYS A 5 36.16 19.98 32.11
C LYS A 5 35.46 20.54 33.35
N GLN A 6 34.60 21.57 33.21
CA GLN A 6 34.17 22.34 34.38
C GLN A 6 32.69 22.77 34.43
N VAL A 7 31.76 22.02 33.83
CA VAL A 7 30.31 22.31 34.04
C VAL A 7 29.41 21.09 34.31
N LEU A 8 29.86 19.84 34.20
CA LEU A 8 28.98 18.69 34.47
C LEU A 8 29.57 17.69 35.49
N GLY A 9 30.05 18.24 36.60
CA GLY A 9 30.26 17.47 37.83
C GLY A 9 29.00 17.51 38.69
N ASN A 10 28.63 16.34 39.22
CA ASN A 10 27.57 16.03 40.20
C ASN A 10 26.22 15.62 39.59
N THR A 11 26.04 14.32 39.32
CA THR A 11 25.45 13.41 40.33
C THR A 11 25.64 11.94 39.92
N GLU A 12 25.63 11.10 40.94
CA GLU A 12 26.19 9.76 41.07
C GLU A 12 25.71 8.65 40.11
N ILE A 13 26.59 7.67 40.06
CA ILE A 13 26.66 6.40 39.35
C ILE A 13 25.61 5.41 39.90
N GLU A 14 24.91 4.70 39.02
CA GLU A 14 24.68 3.26 39.20
C GLU A 14 25.13 2.53 37.92
N GLU A 15 26.15 1.69 38.07
CA GLU A 15 26.76 0.87 37.03
C GLU A 15 25.88 -0.33 36.66
N SER A 16 25.75 -0.59 35.37
CA SER A 16 25.93 -1.96 34.87
C SER A 16 26.50 -1.90 33.45
N ALA A 17 27.82 -2.06 33.38
CA ALA A 17 28.63 -2.14 32.19
C ALA A 17 28.43 -3.48 31.43
N PHE A 18 28.60 -3.48 30.10
CA PHE A 18 29.89 -3.84 29.48
C PHE A 18 29.77 -3.87 27.96
N VAL A 19 30.55 -2.99 27.32
CA VAL A 19 30.99 -3.09 25.93
C VAL A 19 32.15 -4.07 25.88
N THR A 20 32.16 -5.00 24.91
CA THR A 20 33.39 -5.72 24.55
C THR A 20 33.65 -5.52 23.06
N MET A 21 34.67 -4.73 22.75
CA MET A 21 35.37 -4.81 21.47
C MET A 21 36.36 -5.96 21.53
N THR A 22 36.52 -6.73 20.44
CA THR A 22 37.75 -7.50 20.24
C THR A 22 38.10 -7.52 18.76
N ALA A 23 39.30 -6.99 18.47
CA ALA A 23 40.00 -7.14 17.21
C ALA A 23 40.51 -8.58 17.07
N CYS A 24 40.56 -9.12 15.86
CA CYS A 24 41.26 -10.39 15.61
C CYS A 24 42.31 -10.23 14.52
N ASN A 25 43.56 -10.48 14.92
CA ASN A 25 44.74 -10.59 14.07
C ASN A 25 44.92 -12.06 13.65
N LYS A 26 45.63 -12.29 12.54
CA LYS A 26 45.83 -13.58 11.86
C LYS A 26 46.59 -14.65 12.68
N GLY A 27 46.25 -15.92 12.45
CA GLY A 27 47.05 -17.10 12.83
C GLY A 27 46.30 -18.41 12.49
N GLY A 28 46.96 -19.36 11.81
CA GLY A 28 46.32 -20.47 11.09
C GLY A 28 46.17 -21.83 11.81
N SER A 29 45.68 -22.78 11.00
CA SER A 29 45.76 -24.26 11.05
C SER A 29 44.59 -25.08 11.62
N SER A 30 44.00 -25.86 10.69
CA SER A 30 43.55 -27.27 10.72
C SER A 30 42.36 -27.74 11.58
N MET A 31 41.35 -28.23 10.85
CA MET A 31 40.56 -29.47 11.01
C MET A 31 39.88 -29.78 12.35
N LEU A 32 38.55 -29.68 12.36
CA LEU A 32 37.54 -30.73 12.63
C LEU A 32 36.23 -30.05 13.06
N ASP A 33 35.34 -29.77 12.10
CA ASP A 33 34.01 -29.24 12.39
C ASP A 33 33.10 -30.34 12.92
N THR A 34 32.82 -30.26 14.22
CA THR A 34 31.70 -30.97 14.87
C THR A 34 30.65 -29.91 15.17
N SER A 35 29.54 -29.90 14.43
CA SER A 35 28.48 -28.91 14.57
C SER A 35 27.66 -29.14 15.84
N PHE A 36 27.91 -28.33 16.88
CA PHE A 36 26.95 -28.12 17.96
C PHE A 36 25.93 -27.06 17.51
N GLY A 37 24.66 -27.45 17.45
CA GLY A 37 23.56 -26.51 17.23
C GLY A 37 23.43 -25.55 18.42
N SER A 38 23.63 -24.27 18.18
CA SER A 38 23.30 -23.22 19.13
C SER A 38 21.87 -22.73 18.83
N GLU A 39 20.90 -23.18 19.62
CA GLU A 39 19.59 -22.57 19.71
C GLU A 39 19.75 -21.14 20.27
N GLU A 40 19.81 -20.13 19.40
CA GLU A 40 19.67 -18.74 19.83
C GLU A 40 18.19 -18.50 20.19
N THR A 41 17.94 -18.51 21.49
CA THR A 41 16.65 -18.14 22.07
C THR A 41 16.41 -16.64 21.79
N GLN A 42 15.61 -16.31 20.77
CA GLN A 42 15.19 -14.93 20.55
C GLN A 42 14.35 -14.46 21.74
N VAL A 43 14.87 -13.48 22.48
CA VAL A 43 14.12 -12.77 23.51
C VAL A 43 13.04 -11.93 22.82
N VAL A 44 11.84 -12.50 22.66
CA VAL A 44 10.64 -11.77 22.24
C VAL A 44 10.31 -10.78 23.35
N LEU A 45 10.75 -9.52 23.20
CA LEU A 45 10.33 -8.45 24.10
C LEU A 45 8.80 -8.36 24.00
N PRO A 46 8.06 -8.42 25.13
CA PRO A 46 6.61 -8.39 25.10
C PRO A 46 6.14 -7.13 24.39
N GLU A 47 5.31 -7.28 23.36
CA GLU A 47 4.69 -6.14 22.69
C GLU A 47 3.99 -5.27 23.71
N SER A 48 4.44 -4.01 23.82
CA SER A 48 3.81 -3.05 24.70
C SER A 48 2.30 -2.97 24.40
N GLY A 49 1.47 -2.86 25.43
CA GLY A 49 0.02 -2.69 25.24
C GLY A 49 -0.31 -1.50 24.33
N TRP A 50 0.55 -0.48 24.33
CA TRP A 50 0.45 0.67 23.45
C TRP A 50 0.58 0.32 21.96
N THR A 51 1.49 -0.57 21.58
CA THR A 51 1.64 -1.01 20.17
C THR A 51 0.33 -1.60 19.65
N LYS A 52 -0.34 -2.43 20.45
CA LYS A 52 -1.62 -3.06 20.09
C LYS A 52 -2.75 -2.04 19.94
N VAL A 53 -2.86 -1.10 20.89
CA VAL A 53 -3.83 0.01 20.83
C VAL A 53 -3.60 0.85 19.57
N ARG A 54 -2.36 1.26 19.32
CA ARG A 54 -1.99 2.09 18.16
C ARG A 54 -2.32 1.42 16.83
N THR A 55 -2.04 0.13 16.70
CA THR A 55 -2.35 -0.62 15.47
C THR A 55 -3.86 -0.76 15.26
N TYR A 56 -4.63 -0.99 16.33
CA TYR A 56 -6.08 -1.15 16.24
C TYR A 56 -6.80 0.17 15.91
N PHE A 57 -6.39 1.28 16.53
CA PHE A 57 -7.01 2.60 16.34
C PHE A 57 -6.35 3.45 15.25
N ARG A 58 -5.49 2.86 14.41
CA ARG A 58 -4.66 3.59 13.46
C ARG A 58 -5.47 4.44 12.48
N ASP A 59 -6.59 3.93 11.98
CA ASP A 59 -7.50 4.68 11.08
C ASP A 59 -8.11 5.88 11.80
N ALA A 60 -8.60 5.66 13.03
CA ALA A 60 -9.20 6.73 13.84
C ALA A 60 -8.17 7.81 14.20
N PHE A 61 -6.94 7.43 14.59
CA PHE A 61 -5.88 8.40 14.85
C PHE A 61 -5.48 9.16 13.57
N SER A 62 -5.48 8.50 12.42
CA SER A 62 -5.18 9.13 11.14
C SER A 62 -6.22 10.20 10.78
N GLU A 63 -7.51 9.91 10.93
CA GLU A 63 -8.61 10.87 10.74
C GLU A 63 -8.58 12.00 11.78
N PHE A 64 -8.28 11.69 13.05
CA PHE A 64 -8.13 12.67 14.12
C PHE A 64 -7.02 13.67 13.81
N PHE A 65 -5.79 13.19 13.54
CA PHE A 65 -4.65 14.08 13.29
C PHE A 65 -4.78 14.83 11.95
N GLY A 66 -5.36 14.21 10.92
CA GLY A 66 -5.62 14.89 9.66
C GLY A 66 -6.62 16.03 9.81
N THR A 67 -7.72 15.82 10.53
CA THR A 67 -8.72 16.86 10.78
C THR A 67 -8.18 17.95 11.73
N MET A 68 -7.35 17.58 12.70
CA MET A 68 -6.65 18.53 13.55
C MET A 68 -5.76 19.47 12.73
N ILE A 69 -4.97 18.94 11.79
CA ILE A 69 -4.12 19.75 10.89
C ILE A 69 -4.96 20.66 10.00
N LEU A 70 -6.07 20.14 9.46
CA LEU A 70 -7.03 20.94 8.69
C LEU A 70 -7.50 22.17 9.49
N ILE A 71 -7.87 21.98 10.76
CA ILE A 71 -8.34 23.07 11.63
C ILE A 71 -7.20 24.01 12.05
N LEU A 72 -6.01 23.49 12.38
CA LEU A 72 -4.87 24.33 12.77
C LEU A 72 -4.53 25.38 11.70
N PHE A 73 -4.55 25.00 10.43
CA PHE A 73 -4.32 25.92 9.33
C PHE A 73 -5.55 26.78 9.02
N GLY A 74 -6.75 26.19 9.01
CA GLY A 74 -7.99 26.88 8.71
C GLY A 74 -8.34 27.95 9.74
N ASP A 75 -8.49 27.59 11.01
CA ASP A 75 -8.81 28.54 12.08
C ASP A 75 -7.62 29.48 12.32
N GLY A 76 -6.38 28.99 12.16
CA GLY A 76 -5.17 29.79 12.33
C GLY A 76 -5.10 30.96 11.34
N VAL A 77 -5.44 30.75 10.06
CA VAL A 77 -5.47 31.84 9.07
C VAL A 77 -6.61 32.81 9.35
N VAL A 78 -7.78 32.32 9.77
CA VAL A 78 -8.91 33.19 10.12
C VAL A 78 -8.59 34.04 11.36
N ALA A 79 -7.99 33.45 12.39
CA ALA A 79 -7.52 34.15 13.58
C ALA A 79 -6.54 35.28 13.21
N GLN A 80 -5.58 34.99 12.34
CA GLN A 80 -4.60 35.97 11.91
C GLN A 80 -5.25 37.16 11.19
N VAL A 81 -6.17 36.90 10.26
CA VAL A 81 -6.86 37.96 9.50
C VAL A 81 -7.78 38.79 10.41
N ILE A 82 -8.63 38.14 11.20
CA ILE A 82 -9.58 38.85 12.09
C ILE A 82 -8.85 39.67 13.14
N LEU A 83 -7.96 39.04 13.90
CA LEU A 83 -7.33 39.69 15.06
C LEU A 83 -6.33 40.78 14.66
N SER A 84 -5.78 40.71 13.45
CA SER A 84 -4.95 41.79 12.88
C SER A 84 -5.75 42.89 12.18
N LYS A 85 -7.09 42.81 12.18
CA LYS A 85 -7.98 43.74 11.45
C LYS A 85 -7.61 43.85 9.95
N GLY A 86 -7.27 42.72 9.34
CA GLY A 86 -6.85 42.62 7.93
C GLY A 86 -5.41 43.07 7.63
N ALA A 87 -4.63 43.48 8.64
CA ALA A 87 -3.25 43.90 8.40
C ALA A 87 -2.28 42.74 8.07
N LYS A 88 -2.65 41.50 8.43
CA LYS A 88 -1.87 40.27 8.20
C LYS A 88 -2.64 39.26 7.35
N GLY A 89 -3.36 39.74 6.34
CA GLY A 89 -4.04 38.93 5.34
C GLY A 89 -5.47 39.39 5.07
N ASP A 90 -6.10 38.78 4.10
CA ASP A 90 -7.45 39.05 3.64
C ASP A 90 -8.23 37.74 3.38
N TYR A 91 -9.40 37.85 2.76
CA TYR A 91 -10.24 36.69 2.43
C TYR A 91 -9.54 35.69 1.48
N GLN A 92 -8.67 36.15 0.59
CA GLN A 92 -7.87 35.26 -0.26
C GLN A 92 -6.86 34.46 0.55
N SER A 93 -6.19 35.10 1.51
CA SER A 93 -5.29 34.39 2.43
C SER A 93 -6.03 33.31 3.23
N ILE A 94 -7.27 33.56 3.64
CA ILE A 94 -8.14 32.56 4.28
C ILE A 94 -8.34 31.36 3.35
N SER A 95 -8.70 31.61 2.09
CA SER A 95 -8.89 30.54 1.10
C SER A 95 -7.62 29.70 0.90
N TRP A 96 -6.44 30.33 0.86
CA TRP A 96 -5.15 29.63 0.81
C TRP A 96 -4.91 28.77 2.04
N GLY A 97 -5.14 29.30 3.25
CA GLY A 97 -4.91 28.57 4.49
C GLY A 97 -5.80 27.34 4.62
N TRP A 98 -7.08 27.44 4.25
CA TRP A 98 -7.99 26.28 4.22
C TRP A 98 -7.58 25.24 3.18
N GLY A 99 -7.17 25.66 1.99
CA GLY A 99 -6.63 24.75 0.97
C GLY A 99 -5.39 24.00 1.47
N ILE A 100 -4.43 24.71 2.06
CA ILE A 100 -3.19 24.12 2.60
C ILE A 100 -3.53 23.15 3.74
N GLY A 101 -4.45 23.54 4.62
CA GLY A 101 -4.94 22.71 5.72
C GLY A 101 -5.51 21.37 5.23
N VAL A 102 -6.33 21.39 4.17
CA VAL A 102 -6.85 20.15 3.59
C VAL A 102 -5.75 19.31 2.98
N MET A 103 -4.84 19.87 2.18
CA MET A 103 -3.75 19.10 1.58
C MET A 103 -2.84 18.44 2.62
N LEU A 104 -2.40 19.19 3.63
CA LEU A 104 -1.57 18.65 4.71
C LEU A 104 -2.35 17.67 5.58
N GLY A 105 -3.63 17.95 5.84
CA GLY A 105 -4.54 17.04 6.52
C GLY A 105 -4.68 15.71 5.78
N VAL A 106 -4.79 15.73 4.45
CA VAL A 106 -4.83 14.54 3.59
C VAL A 106 -3.51 13.75 3.67
N TYR A 107 -2.36 14.43 3.63
CA TYR A 107 -1.07 13.76 3.81
C TYR A 107 -0.95 13.06 5.17
N VAL A 108 -1.41 13.70 6.24
CA VAL A 108 -1.39 13.14 7.60
C VAL A 108 -2.41 12.00 7.77
N SER A 109 -3.56 12.10 7.10
CA SER A 109 -4.65 11.12 7.19
C SER A 109 -4.58 9.99 6.14
N GLY A 110 -3.52 9.91 5.33
CA GLY A 110 -3.40 8.95 4.24
C GLY A 110 -3.53 7.47 4.66
N ILE A 111 -3.30 7.15 5.93
CA ILE A 111 -3.51 5.78 6.44
C ILE A 111 -5.00 5.41 6.39
N SER A 112 -5.89 6.32 6.74
CA SER A 112 -7.34 6.08 6.81
C SER A 112 -8.07 6.16 5.45
N GLY A 113 -7.40 6.64 4.40
CA GLY A 113 -8.05 7.05 3.14
C GLY A 113 -8.31 8.55 3.05
N ALA A 114 -7.98 9.29 4.12
CA ALA A 114 -7.97 10.75 4.17
C ALA A 114 -9.32 11.42 3.88
N HIS A 115 -10.38 10.96 4.56
CA HIS A 115 -11.70 11.55 4.37
C HIS A 115 -11.80 12.91 5.06
N ILE A 116 -11.31 13.02 6.30
CA ILE A 116 -11.24 14.22 7.17
C ILE A 116 -12.53 15.07 7.21
N ASN A 117 -13.65 14.45 6.83
CA ASN A 117 -14.96 15.05 6.66
C ASN A 117 -16.02 13.93 6.77
N PRO A 118 -16.95 14.03 7.75
CA PRO A 118 -18.02 13.05 7.91
C PRO A 118 -18.90 12.91 6.66
N ALA A 119 -19.20 14.01 5.95
CA ALA A 119 -20.03 13.97 4.74
C ALA A 119 -19.34 13.25 3.57
N VAL A 120 -18.03 13.45 3.39
CA VAL A 120 -17.22 12.71 2.41
C VAL A 120 -17.16 11.23 2.77
N THR A 121 -17.00 10.90 4.06
CA THR A 121 -17.01 9.51 4.52
C THR A 121 -18.35 8.84 4.23
N PHE A 122 -19.45 9.55 4.48
CA PHE A 122 -20.80 9.07 4.19
C PHE A 122 -21.03 8.84 2.68
N ALA A 123 -20.63 9.80 1.83
CA ALA A 123 -20.75 9.64 0.38
C ALA A 123 -19.94 8.42 -0.13
N ASN A 124 -18.75 8.17 0.41
CA ASN A 124 -17.98 6.97 0.10
C ASN A 124 -18.66 5.67 0.60
N CYS A 125 -19.41 5.70 1.71
CA CYS A 125 -20.23 4.55 2.13
C CYS A 125 -21.33 4.24 1.10
N VAL A 126 -21.93 5.29 0.53
CA VAL A 126 -23.01 5.17 -0.46
C VAL A 126 -22.47 4.67 -1.81
N PHE A 127 -21.42 5.30 -2.33
CA PHE A 127 -21.01 5.15 -3.73
C PHE A 127 -19.75 4.30 -3.97
N ARG A 128 -18.88 4.14 -2.96
CA ARG A 128 -17.55 3.48 -3.10
C ARG A 128 -17.33 2.30 -2.16
N LYS A 129 -18.43 1.69 -1.69
CA LYS A 129 -18.43 0.51 -0.80
C LYS A 129 -17.61 0.70 0.49
N PHE A 130 -17.43 1.94 0.97
CA PHE A 130 -16.76 2.17 2.24
C PHE A 130 -17.58 1.56 3.40
N PRO A 131 -16.96 0.84 4.36
CA PRO A 131 -17.73 0.10 5.36
C PRO A 131 -18.55 1.01 6.29
N TRP A 132 -19.87 0.87 6.27
CA TRP A 132 -20.79 1.61 7.15
C TRP A 132 -20.46 1.54 8.64
N ARG A 133 -19.85 0.43 9.10
CA ARG A 133 -19.42 0.27 10.50
C ARG A 133 -18.26 1.20 10.89
N LYS A 134 -17.44 1.63 9.93
CA LYS A 134 -16.33 2.57 10.17
C LYS A 134 -16.78 4.02 10.22
N PHE A 135 -17.89 4.37 9.56
CA PHE A 135 -18.43 5.71 9.52
C PHE A 135 -18.54 6.40 10.91
N PRO A 136 -19.16 5.81 11.94
CA PRO A 136 -19.26 6.47 13.25
C PRO A 136 -17.90 6.68 13.92
N VAL A 137 -16.95 5.76 13.72
CA VAL A 137 -15.58 5.88 14.27
C VAL A 137 -14.83 7.03 13.60
N TYR A 138 -14.93 7.14 12.27
CA TYR A 138 -14.33 8.24 11.51
C TYR A 138 -14.95 9.57 11.91
N ALA A 139 -16.28 9.66 11.97
CA ALA A 139 -16.98 10.89 12.34
C ALA A 139 -16.59 11.38 13.75
N ILE A 140 -16.52 10.48 14.74
CA ILE A 140 -16.08 10.83 16.10
C ILE A 140 -14.61 11.27 16.08
N ALA A 141 -13.73 10.54 15.41
CA ALA A 141 -12.32 10.90 15.34
C ALA A 141 -12.08 12.27 14.67
N GLN A 142 -12.79 12.54 13.58
CA GLN A 142 -12.74 13.82 12.86
C GLN A 142 -13.21 14.97 13.75
N VAL A 143 -14.37 14.82 14.41
CA VAL A 143 -14.90 15.85 15.34
C VAL A 143 -13.92 16.10 16.49
N LEU A 144 -13.38 15.05 17.12
CA LEU A 144 -12.40 15.19 18.21
C LEU A 144 -11.10 15.84 17.73
N GLY A 145 -10.64 15.50 16.51
CA GLY A 145 -9.47 16.12 15.89
C GLY A 145 -9.69 17.62 15.66
N ALA A 146 -10.87 17.97 15.15
CA ALA A 146 -11.26 19.36 14.94
C ALA A 146 -11.37 20.16 16.25
N MET A 147 -11.96 19.57 17.28
CA MET A 147 -11.99 20.16 18.63
C MET A 147 -10.57 20.42 19.16
N CYS A 148 -9.67 19.45 19.02
CA CYS A 148 -8.29 19.59 19.46
C CYS A 148 -7.56 20.70 18.70
N GLY A 149 -7.74 20.79 17.38
CA GLY A 149 -7.17 21.86 16.56
C GLY A 149 -7.65 23.24 17.01
N ALA A 150 -8.96 23.41 17.20
CA ALA A 150 -9.55 24.68 17.63
C ALA A 150 -9.07 25.10 19.03
N ALA A 151 -8.95 24.14 19.96
CA ALA A 151 -8.43 24.42 21.30
C ALA A 151 -6.96 24.89 21.26
N ILE A 152 -6.13 24.30 20.38
CA ILE A 152 -4.74 24.73 20.18
C ILE A 152 -4.70 26.15 19.58
N VAL A 153 -5.51 26.44 18.55
CA VAL A 153 -5.58 27.78 17.94
C VAL A 153 -6.05 28.81 18.96
N TYR A 154 -7.09 28.51 19.75
CA TYR A 154 -7.54 29.38 20.82
C TYR A 154 -6.42 29.66 21.83
N GLY A 155 -5.73 28.61 22.30
CA GLY A 155 -4.62 28.76 23.23
C GLY A 155 -3.51 29.66 22.68
N ASN A 156 -3.16 29.49 21.40
CA ASN A 156 -2.16 30.28 20.71
C ASN A 156 -2.56 31.76 20.54
N TYR A 157 -3.83 32.04 20.28
CA TYR A 157 -4.34 33.39 20.00
C TYR A 157 -5.05 34.05 21.18
N ARG A 158 -5.11 33.42 22.36
CA ARG A 158 -5.89 33.88 23.52
C ARG A 158 -5.67 35.36 23.86
N SER A 159 -4.41 35.79 23.96
CA SER A 159 -4.08 37.19 24.31
C SER A 159 -4.54 38.19 23.25
N ALA A 160 -4.45 37.81 21.97
CA ALA A 160 -4.92 38.64 20.86
C ALA A 160 -6.45 38.69 20.80
N ILE A 161 -7.13 37.58 21.12
CA ILE A 161 -8.60 37.54 21.27
C ILE A 161 -9.02 38.47 22.42
N ASP A 162 -8.39 38.37 23.59
CA ASP A 162 -8.69 39.23 24.73
C ASP A 162 -8.52 40.72 24.36
N GLN A 163 -7.46 41.07 23.64
CA GLN A 163 -7.25 42.44 23.18
C GLN A 163 -8.30 42.89 22.15
N PHE A 164 -8.66 42.02 21.20
CA PHE A 164 -9.61 42.34 20.14
C PHE A 164 -11.04 42.53 20.67
N GLU A 165 -11.44 41.71 21.64
CA GLU A 165 -12.76 41.76 22.26
C GLU A 165 -12.89 42.84 23.34
N GLY A 166 -11.76 43.42 23.79
CA GLY A 166 -11.73 44.53 24.75
C GLY A 166 -11.48 44.12 26.21
N GLY A 167 -11.05 42.89 26.46
CA GLY A 167 -10.77 42.39 27.80
C GLY A 167 -10.77 40.86 27.89
N ALA A 168 -10.22 40.35 28.99
CA ALA A 168 -10.23 38.91 29.27
C ALA A 168 -11.66 38.41 29.50
N HIS A 169 -11.96 37.19 29.00
CA HIS A 169 -13.22 36.48 29.23
C HIS A 169 -14.48 37.09 28.59
N ILE A 170 -14.35 37.93 27.55
CA ILE A 170 -15.51 38.57 26.89
C ILE A 170 -16.21 37.65 25.88
N ARG A 171 -15.47 36.95 25.01
CA ARG A 171 -15.92 35.85 24.13
C ARG A 171 -17.26 36.10 23.45
N THR A 172 -17.21 36.79 22.31
CA THR A 172 -18.37 37.33 21.60
C THR A 172 -18.62 36.65 20.25
N VAL A 173 -19.90 36.55 19.89
CA VAL A 173 -20.40 35.81 18.72
C VAL A 173 -20.82 36.77 17.59
N PRO A 174 -20.54 36.46 16.31
CA PRO A 174 -20.98 37.28 15.19
C PRO A 174 -22.50 37.54 15.20
N GLY A 175 -22.90 38.77 14.91
CA GLY A 175 -24.29 39.24 15.00
C GLY A 175 -24.70 39.79 16.38
N TYR A 176 -23.87 39.61 17.41
CA TYR A 176 -24.14 40.11 18.77
C TYR A 176 -23.13 41.15 19.26
N SER A 177 -21.96 41.25 18.61
CA SER A 177 -20.92 42.22 18.93
C SER A 177 -20.14 42.62 17.66
N PRO A 178 -19.74 43.90 17.52
CA PRO A 178 -18.86 44.35 16.43
C PRO A 178 -17.41 43.82 16.56
N THR A 179 -17.02 43.35 17.74
CA THR A 179 -15.69 42.76 18.02
C THR A 179 -15.75 41.24 18.17
N ALA A 180 -16.77 40.59 17.59
CA ALA A 180 -16.96 39.15 17.67
C ALA A 180 -15.79 38.34 17.12
N THR A 181 -15.37 37.31 17.86
CA THR A 181 -14.27 36.42 17.46
C THR A 181 -14.67 34.96 17.32
N ALA A 182 -15.91 34.56 17.65
CA ALA A 182 -16.35 33.16 17.51
C ALA A 182 -16.26 32.65 16.05
N GLY A 183 -16.30 33.56 15.07
CA GLY A 183 -16.12 33.28 13.64
C GLY A 183 -14.72 32.80 13.25
N ILE A 184 -13.75 32.83 14.18
CA ILE A 184 -12.44 32.19 14.02
C ILE A 184 -12.57 30.66 13.96
N PHE A 185 -13.47 30.11 14.76
CA PHE A 185 -13.54 28.67 15.02
C PHE A 185 -14.60 27.97 14.16
N CYS A 186 -15.74 28.61 13.95
CA CYS A 186 -16.87 28.01 13.26
C CYS A 186 -17.55 29.04 12.37
N THR A 187 -18.32 28.58 11.38
CA THR A 187 -18.87 29.45 10.36
C THR A 187 -20.14 30.14 10.83
N TYR A 188 -20.34 31.36 10.35
CA TYR A 188 -21.55 32.14 10.56
C TYR A 188 -21.93 32.77 9.21
N PRO A 189 -23.22 32.79 8.86
CA PRO A 189 -23.65 33.28 7.56
C PRO A 189 -23.58 34.80 7.51
N ALA A 190 -23.42 35.35 6.31
CA ALA A 190 -23.55 36.78 6.09
C ALA A 190 -24.95 37.28 6.48
N GLU A 191 -25.06 38.52 6.97
CA GLU A 191 -26.29 39.04 7.58
C GLU A 191 -27.50 39.04 6.63
N PHE A 192 -27.27 39.18 5.32
CA PHE A 192 -28.33 39.19 4.31
C PHE A 192 -28.88 37.79 3.96
N MET A 193 -28.25 36.72 4.43
CA MET A 193 -28.58 35.36 4.00
C MET A 193 -29.87 34.85 4.66
N THR A 194 -30.81 34.42 3.83
CA THR A 194 -31.99 33.67 4.29
C THR A 194 -31.61 32.22 4.63
N ARG A 195 -32.35 31.55 5.52
CA ARG A 195 -32.11 30.13 5.86
C ARG A 195 -32.08 29.21 4.63
N THR A 196 -32.94 29.47 3.64
CA THR A 196 -32.94 28.74 2.37
C THR A 196 -31.66 28.97 1.59
N GLY A 197 -31.21 30.23 1.49
CA GLY A 197 -29.94 30.57 0.85
C GLY A 197 -28.74 29.94 1.55
N GLN A 198 -28.71 29.98 2.89
CA GLN A 198 -27.66 29.35 3.69
C GLN A 198 -27.52 27.86 3.38
N PHE A 199 -28.65 27.14 3.37
CA PHE A 199 -28.67 25.72 3.04
C PHE A 199 -28.21 25.46 1.59
N PHE A 200 -28.71 26.24 0.63
CA PHE A 200 -28.40 26.06 -0.78
C PHE A 200 -26.91 26.34 -1.09
N SER A 201 -26.33 27.35 -0.43
CA SER A 201 -24.92 27.70 -0.53
C SER A 201 -24.02 26.54 -0.07
N GLU A 202 -24.28 25.99 1.13
CA GLU A 202 -23.55 24.83 1.66
C GLU A 202 -23.78 23.55 0.82
N PHE A 203 -24.99 23.36 0.32
CA PHE A 203 -25.34 22.25 -0.57
C PHE A 203 -24.54 22.30 -1.88
N ILE A 204 -24.48 23.45 -2.55
CA ILE A 204 -23.72 23.61 -3.81
C ILE A 204 -22.24 23.35 -3.56
N ALA A 205 -21.64 24.03 -2.57
CA ALA A 205 -20.22 23.91 -2.29
C ALA A 205 -19.82 22.46 -1.95
N SER A 206 -20.64 21.77 -1.17
CA SER A 206 -20.43 20.35 -0.82
C SER A 206 -20.65 19.40 -1.99
N SER A 207 -21.56 19.74 -2.92
CA SER A 207 -21.78 18.98 -4.16
C SER A 207 -20.57 19.07 -5.08
N ILE A 208 -20.05 20.29 -5.28
CA ILE A 208 -18.82 20.52 -6.05
C ILE A 208 -17.66 19.76 -5.42
N LEU A 209 -17.49 19.87 -4.09
CA LEU A 209 -16.45 19.15 -3.36
C LEU A 209 -16.47 17.66 -3.68
N MET A 210 -17.61 16.99 -3.52
CA MET A 210 -17.68 15.54 -3.69
C MET A 210 -17.59 15.11 -5.16
N PHE A 211 -18.24 15.85 -6.06
CA PHE A 211 -18.16 15.60 -7.50
C PHE A 211 -16.69 15.65 -7.96
N THR A 212 -15.94 16.68 -7.55
CA THR A 212 -14.53 16.81 -7.92
C THR A 212 -13.65 15.81 -7.19
N ILE A 213 -13.92 15.47 -5.91
CA ILE A 213 -13.20 14.37 -5.23
C ILE A 213 -13.32 13.07 -6.03
N PHE A 214 -14.53 12.71 -6.49
CA PHE A 214 -14.73 11.50 -7.29
C PHE A 214 -14.05 11.61 -8.66
N ALA A 215 -14.14 12.74 -9.34
CA ALA A 215 -13.40 12.96 -10.60
C ALA A 215 -11.89 12.81 -10.45
N LEU A 216 -11.31 13.36 -9.37
CA LEU A 216 -9.88 13.29 -9.07
C LEU A 216 -9.44 11.89 -8.60
N LYS A 217 -10.37 11.06 -8.14
CA LYS A 217 -10.10 9.69 -7.67
C LYS A 217 -10.45 8.61 -8.69
N ASP A 218 -11.00 8.99 -9.84
CA ASP A 218 -11.43 8.08 -10.88
C ASP A 218 -10.37 7.98 -11.97
N ASP A 219 -9.64 6.86 -12.00
CA ASP A 219 -8.63 6.56 -13.03
C ASP A 219 -9.28 6.24 -14.41
N GLY A 220 -10.60 6.05 -14.48
CA GLY A 220 -11.36 5.99 -15.74
C GLY A 220 -11.64 7.37 -16.35
N ASN A 221 -11.39 8.43 -15.61
CA ASN A 221 -11.31 9.82 -16.07
C ASN A 221 -9.82 10.24 -16.06
N LEU A 222 -9.51 11.54 -16.09
CA LEU A 222 -8.12 12.01 -15.99
C LEU A 222 -7.44 11.55 -14.68
N GLY A 223 -8.18 11.53 -13.56
CA GLY A 223 -7.63 11.20 -12.24
C GLY A 223 -6.54 12.16 -11.77
N ALA A 224 -6.25 12.19 -10.47
CA ALA A 224 -5.16 12.98 -9.89
C ALA A 224 -3.99 12.13 -9.39
N GLY A 225 -4.19 10.81 -9.23
CA GLY A 225 -3.16 9.89 -8.76
C GLY A 225 -2.40 10.41 -7.53
N PRO A 226 -1.05 10.42 -7.54
CA PRO A 226 -0.23 10.97 -6.46
C PRO A 226 -0.43 12.46 -6.17
N LEU A 227 -0.90 13.23 -7.16
CA LEU A 227 -1.19 14.66 -7.01
C LEU A 227 -2.54 14.92 -6.33
N THR A 228 -3.30 13.88 -5.93
CA THR A 228 -4.59 14.06 -5.26
C THR A 228 -4.53 15.10 -4.12
N PRO A 229 -3.56 15.07 -3.18
CA PRO A 229 -3.54 16.07 -2.11
C PRO A 229 -3.38 17.51 -2.61
N LEU A 230 -2.55 17.72 -3.65
CA LEU A 230 -2.38 19.03 -4.28
C LEU A 230 -3.62 19.45 -5.07
N ALA A 231 -4.29 18.52 -5.75
CA ALA A 231 -5.55 18.82 -6.42
C ALA A 231 -6.64 19.20 -5.41
N LEU A 232 -6.73 18.51 -4.27
CA LEU A 232 -7.64 18.85 -3.19
C LEU A 232 -7.33 20.21 -2.55
N PHE A 233 -6.06 20.63 -2.51
CA PHE A 233 -5.69 22.01 -2.18
C PHE A 233 -6.42 23.00 -3.11
N PHE A 234 -6.31 22.82 -4.43
CA PHE A 234 -6.93 23.73 -5.40
C PHE A 234 -8.46 23.66 -5.40
N VAL A 235 -9.06 22.50 -5.13
CA VAL A 235 -10.51 22.35 -4.97
C VAL A 235 -11.01 23.19 -3.80
N ILE A 236 -10.37 23.07 -2.65
CA ILE A 236 -10.79 23.79 -1.43
C ILE A 236 -10.50 25.28 -1.53
N PHE A 237 -9.34 25.64 -2.09
CA PHE A 237 -9.02 27.02 -2.42
C PHE A 237 -10.08 27.62 -3.35
N GLY A 238 -10.43 26.93 -4.44
CA GLY A 238 -11.45 27.36 -5.39
C GLY A 238 -12.84 27.49 -4.76
N ILE A 239 -13.27 26.53 -3.94
CA ILE A 239 -14.54 26.62 -3.21
C ILE A 239 -14.55 27.83 -2.28
N GLY A 240 -13.48 28.04 -1.50
CA GLY A 240 -13.38 29.19 -0.60
C GLY A 240 -13.41 30.53 -1.35
N ALA A 241 -12.66 30.63 -2.44
CA ALA A 241 -12.55 31.83 -3.25
C ALA A 241 -13.84 32.15 -4.04
N CYS A 242 -14.60 31.15 -4.47
CA CYS A 242 -15.78 31.33 -5.33
C CYS A 242 -17.11 31.27 -4.59
N PHE A 243 -17.24 30.45 -3.54
CA PHE A 243 -18.52 30.14 -2.89
C PHE A 243 -18.54 30.48 -1.40
N GLY A 244 -17.47 31.07 -0.87
CA GLY A 244 -17.31 31.12 0.58
C GLY A 244 -17.85 32.35 1.30
N TRP A 245 -18.12 33.47 0.62
CA TRP A 245 -18.55 34.71 1.29
C TRP A 245 -19.87 34.59 2.04
N GLU A 246 -20.83 33.85 1.47
CA GLU A 246 -22.20 33.77 1.99
C GLU A 246 -22.29 33.05 3.35
N THR A 247 -21.54 31.96 3.51
CA THR A 247 -21.70 31.00 4.61
C THR A 247 -20.39 30.59 5.28
N GLY A 248 -19.24 30.98 4.71
CA GLY A 248 -17.93 30.50 5.16
C GLY A 248 -17.60 29.08 4.70
N TYR A 249 -18.37 28.52 3.76
CA TYR A 249 -18.15 27.23 3.07
C TYR A 249 -17.82 26.08 4.03
N ALA A 250 -18.64 25.89 5.07
CA ALA A 250 -18.44 24.87 6.10
C ALA A 250 -18.11 23.51 5.49
N ILE A 251 -18.96 23.04 4.56
CA ILE A 251 -18.85 21.82 3.71
C ILE A 251 -18.45 20.52 4.43
N ASN A 252 -18.37 20.56 5.76
CA ASN A 252 -17.78 19.54 6.60
C ASN A 252 -18.31 19.71 8.03
N LEU A 253 -19.07 18.71 8.51
CA LEU A 253 -19.61 18.71 9.87
C LEU A 253 -18.51 18.81 10.92
N ALA A 254 -17.40 18.06 10.78
CA ALA A 254 -16.34 18.07 11.77
C ALA A 254 -15.63 19.43 11.83
N ARG A 255 -15.46 20.07 10.66
CA ARG A 255 -14.86 21.41 10.55
C ARG A 255 -15.64 22.45 11.35
N ASP A 256 -16.97 22.38 11.34
CA ASP A 256 -17.81 23.38 12.01
C ASP A 256 -18.18 22.97 13.44
N PHE A 257 -18.76 21.78 13.59
CA PHE A 257 -19.36 21.34 14.85
C PHE A 257 -18.32 21.14 15.96
N GLY A 258 -17.14 20.59 15.64
CA GLY A 258 -16.09 20.38 16.63
C GLY A 258 -15.60 21.71 17.25
N PRO A 259 -15.09 22.65 16.44
CA PRO A 259 -14.70 23.96 16.93
C PRO A 259 -15.85 24.77 17.56
N ARG A 260 -17.10 24.59 17.09
CA ARG A 260 -18.30 25.22 17.71
C ARG A 260 -18.56 24.69 19.12
N LEU A 261 -18.40 23.39 19.35
CA LEU A 261 -18.46 22.82 20.71
C LEU A 261 -17.36 23.41 21.60
N VAL A 262 -16.15 23.56 21.06
CA VAL A 262 -15.02 24.13 21.81
C VAL A 262 -15.26 25.60 22.14
N SER A 263 -15.74 26.42 21.21
CA SER A 263 -16.07 27.82 21.49
C SER A 263 -17.19 27.93 22.55
N TYR A 264 -18.21 27.07 22.48
CA TYR A 264 -19.21 26.97 23.54
C TYR A 264 -18.58 26.66 24.92
N MET A 265 -17.73 25.64 24.99
CA MET A 265 -17.06 25.22 26.23
C MET A 265 -16.12 26.29 26.81
N ILE A 266 -15.46 27.08 25.95
CA ILE A 266 -14.53 28.14 26.36
C ILE A 266 -15.25 29.37 26.93
N GLY A 267 -16.55 29.51 26.66
CA GLY A 267 -17.37 30.58 27.25
C GLY A 267 -17.92 31.60 26.24
N TYR A 268 -17.95 31.30 24.94
CA TYR A 268 -18.66 32.15 23.96
C TYR A 268 -20.19 32.15 24.15
N GLY A 269 -20.71 31.31 25.05
CA GLY A 269 -22.10 31.29 25.45
C GLY A 269 -23.04 30.63 24.44
N PRO A 270 -24.35 30.56 24.75
CA PRO A 270 -25.33 29.84 23.93
C PRO A 270 -25.58 30.47 22.55
N GLU A 271 -25.14 31.71 22.33
CA GLU A 271 -25.35 32.41 21.07
C GLU A 271 -24.61 31.76 19.89
N VAL A 272 -23.57 30.95 20.13
CA VAL A 272 -22.93 30.12 19.10
C VAL A 272 -23.89 29.13 18.43
N TRP A 273 -25.03 28.83 19.06
CA TRP A 273 -26.09 27.95 18.55
C TRP A 273 -27.30 28.73 18.00
N ARG A 274 -27.37 30.04 18.21
CA ARG A 274 -28.55 30.88 17.84
C ARG A 274 -28.25 31.86 16.71
N ALA A 275 -26.99 32.28 16.59
CA ALA A 275 -26.54 33.19 15.55
C ALA A 275 -26.94 32.73 14.13
N GLY A 276 -27.19 33.70 13.25
CA GLY A 276 -27.59 33.43 11.88
C GLY A 276 -28.96 32.76 11.73
N ASN A 277 -29.87 32.97 12.69
CA ASN A 277 -31.18 32.32 12.77
C ASN A 277 -31.08 30.79 12.91
N TYR A 278 -30.35 30.35 13.93
CA TYR A 278 -30.04 28.94 14.21
C TYR A 278 -29.26 28.27 13.09
N TYR A 279 -28.23 28.94 12.56
CA TYR A 279 -27.45 28.45 11.42
C TYR A 279 -26.71 27.12 11.70
N PHE A 280 -26.37 26.83 12.96
CA PHE A 280 -25.50 25.71 13.36
C PHE A 280 -25.87 24.34 12.76
N TRP A 281 -27.15 24.05 12.53
CA TRP A 281 -27.57 22.75 12.00
C TRP A 281 -27.31 22.62 10.50
N ILE A 282 -27.17 23.73 9.77
CA ILE A 282 -26.98 23.73 8.31
C ILE A 282 -25.63 23.08 7.96
N PRO A 283 -24.47 23.51 8.52
CA PRO A 283 -23.20 22.80 8.36
C PRO A 283 -23.22 21.32 8.79
N MET A 284 -24.16 20.92 9.64
CA MET A 284 -24.28 19.53 10.10
C MET A 284 -25.08 18.65 9.14
N VAL A 285 -25.94 19.25 8.30
CA VAL A 285 -26.90 18.51 7.45
C VAL A 285 -26.66 18.74 5.96
N ALA A 286 -26.54 20.00 5.53
CA ALA A 286 -26.40 20.35 4.12
C ALA A 286 -25.19 19.67 3.45
N PRO A 287 -24.02 19.53 4.10
CA PRO A 287 -22.89 18.83 3.50
C PRO A 287 -23.14 17.36 3.19
N PHE A 288 -23.89 16.64 4.02
CA PHE A 288 -24.24 15.24 3.73
C PHE A 288 -25.10 15.11 2.49
N ILE A 289 -26.08 16.01 2.35
CA ILE A 289 -26.99 16.02 1.20
C ILE A 289 -26.23 16.46 -0.05
N GLY A 290 -25.42 17.51 0.04
CA GLY A 290 -24.60 18.01 -1.06
C GLY A 290 -23.56 16.99 -1.52
N CYS A 291 -22.75 16.43 -0.63
CA CYS A 291 -21.77 15.41 -1.02
C CYS A 291 -22.43 14.18 -1.64
N THR A 292 -23.57 13.73 -1.09
CA THR A 292 -24.30 12.60 -1.69
C THR A 292 -24.81 12.94 -3.08
N PHE A 293 -25.35 14.14 -3.28
CA PHE A 293 -25.83 14.61 -4.59
C PHE A 293 -24.69 14.78 -5.60
N GLY A 294 -23.58 15.41 -5.21
CA GLY A 294 -22.40 15.56 -6.09
C GLY A 294 -21.79 14.22 -6.48
N GLY A 295 -21.71 13.27 -5.54
CA GLY A 295 -21.29 11.91 -5.83
C GLY A 295 -22.24 11.18 -6.78
N TRP A 296 -23.55 11.30 -6.56
CA TRP A 296 -24.57 10.76 -7.46
C TRP A 296 -24.47 11.36 -8.88
N MET A 297 -24.28 12.67 -9.00
CA MET A 297 -24.13 13.32 -10.31
C MET A 297 -22.92 12.79 -11.07
N TYR A 298 -21.76 12.65 -10.40
CA TYR A 298 -20.58 12.08 -11.03
C TYR A 298 -20.85 10.64 -11.49
N ASP A 299 -21.49 9.85 -10.62
CA ASP A 299 -21.77 8.45 -10.90
C ASP A 299 -22.80 8.23 -12.00
N MET A 300 -23.81 9.08 -12.08
CA MET A 300 -24.89 8.98 -13.05
C MET A 300 -24.44 9.31 -14.48
N PHE A 301 -23.51 10.25 -14.63
CA PHE A 301 -23.18 10.83 -15.93
C PHE A 301 -21.78 10.49 -16.44
N LEU A 302 -20.80 10.26 -15.54
CA LEU A 302 -19.40 10.12 -15.92
C LEU A 302 -18.77 8.79 -15.50
N TYR A 303 -19.12 8.28 -14.32
CA TYR A 303 -18.49 7.07 -13.78
C TYR A 303 -19.13 5.78 -14.31
N THR A 304 -18.30 4.81 -14.71
CA THR A 304 -18.78 3.50 -15.20
C THR A 304 -18.40 2.33 -14.29
N GLY A 305 -17.79 2.59 -13.13
CA GLY A 305 -17.35 1.55 -12.19
C GLY A 305 -18.51 0.77 -11.54
N THR A 306 -18.30 -0.54 -11.32
CA THR A 306 -19.31 -1.48 -10.79
C THR A 306 -19.48 -1.40 -9.26
N ASP A 307 -18.66 -0.62 -8.58
CA ASP A 307 -18.74 -0.33 -7.16
C ASP A 307 -19.86 0.67 -6.82
N SER A 308 -20.18 1.58 -7.73
CA SER A 308 -21.33 2.47 -7.60
C SER A 308 -22.66 1.71 -7.60
N PRO A 309 -23.62 2.05 -6.72
CA PRO A 309 -24.99 1.54 -6.83
C PRO A 309 -25.67 1.98 -8.13
N VAL A 310 -25.36 3.17 -8.67
CA VAL A 310 -25.98 3.72 -9.88
C VAL A 310 -25.75 2.83 -11.09
N ASN A 311 -24.56 2.22 -11.17
CA ASN A 311 -24.14 1.34 -12.26
C ASN A 311 -24.53 -0.13 -12.07
N THR A 312 -25.37 -0.44 -11.07
CA THR A 312 -25.88 -1.80 -10.83
C THR A 312 -27.37 -1.90 -11.17
N PRO A 313 -27.89 -3.10 -11.51
CA PRO A 313 -29.32 -3.30 -11.76
C PRO A 313 -30.19 -2.71 -10.65
N PHE A 314 -31.29 -2.05 -11.04
CA PHE A 314 -32.19 -1.32 -10.14
C PHE A 314 -31.51 -0.18 -9.35
N ALA A 315 -30.44 0.43 -9.88
CA ALA A 315 -29.66 1.48 -9.21
C ALA A 315 -29.20 1.08 -7.80
N GLY A 316 -28.95 -0.21 -7.59
CA GLY A 316 -28.51 -0.74 -6.31
C GLY A 316 -29.59 -0.79 -5.23
N LEU A 317 -30.89 -0.61 -5.54
CA LEU A 317 -32.00 -0.80 -4.57
C LEU A 317 -31.96 -2.20 -3.93
N GLN A 318 -31.45 -3.19 -4.65
CA GLN A 318 -31.19 -4.53 -4.12
C GLN A 318 -30.21 -4.52 -2.94
N ARG A 319 -29.26 -3.59 -2.85
CA ARG A 319 -28.36 -3.41 -1.69
C ARG A 319 -29.10 -2.93 -0.42
N LEU A 320 -30.31 -2.37 -0.57
CA LEU A 320 -31.15 -1.88 0.53
C LEU A 320 -32.25 -2.88 0.93
N ILE A 321 -32.70 -3.73 0.00
CA ILE A 321 -33.86 -4.63 0.17
C ILE A 321 -33.42 -6.08 0.44
N LEU A 322 -32.32 -6.55 -0.15
CA LEU A 322 -31.81 -7.88 0.15
C LEU A 322 -30.97 -7.79 1.44
N PRO A 323 -31.28 -8.59 2.47
CA PRO A 323 -30.32 -8.80 3.54
C PRO A 323 -29.05 -9.32 2.86
N VAL A 324 -27.92 -8.64 3.09
CA VAL A 324 -26.60 -9.23 2.84
C VAL A 324 -26.67 -10.66 3.38
N GLU A 325 -26.53 -11.65 2.51
CA GLU A 325 -26.64 -13.06 2.88
C GLU A 325 -25.76 -13.31 4.12
N LYS A 326 -26.40 -13.67 5.23
CA LYS A 326 -25.73 -14.07 6.46
C LYS A 326 -25.08 -15.44 6.22
N LYS A 327 -23.79 -15.46 5.90
CA LYS A 327 -22.95 -16.61 6.26
C LYS A 327 -22.68 -16.57 7.76
N SER A 328 -23.09 -17.64 8.45
CA SER A 328 -23.27 -17.69 9.91
C SER A 328 -21.95 -17.66 10.69
N LYS A 329 -22.06 -17.15 11.93
CA LYS A 329 -21.04 -16.62 12.84
C LYS A 329 -19.97 -17.63 13.30
N SER A 330 -18.73 -17.15 13.38
CA SER A 330 -17.94 -17.25 14.63
C SER A 330 -17.10 -15.97 14.85
N ILE A 331 -17.71 -14.94 15.41
CA ILE A 331 -17.13 -13.98 16.37
C ILE A 331 -18.36 -13.23 16.90
N ASP A 332 -18.87 -13.66 18.04
CA ASP A 332 -19.74 -12.81 18.88
C ASP A 332 -19.06 -12.48 20.22
N SER A 333 -17.76 -12.75 20.35
CA SER A 333 -16.99 -12.43 21.56
C SER A 333 -16.26 -11.08 21.46
N GLN A 334 -15.97 -10.56 20.27
CA GLN A 334 -15.23 -9.30 20.10
C GLN A 334 -16.15 -8.08 19.90
N SER A 335 -17.35 -8.25 19.32
CA SER A 335 -18.35 -7.17 19.17
C SER A 335 -18.97 -6.76 20.52
N GLN A 336 -19.25 -7.72 21.41
CA GLN A 336 -19.73 -7.42 22.78
C GLN A 336 -18.61 -6.85 23.67
N ARG A 337 -17.35 -7.21 23.42
CA ARG A 337 -16.18 -6.64 24.10
C ARG A 337 -15.74 -5.30 23.53
N ALA A 338 -16.03 -5.02 22.26
CA ALA A 338 -15.83 -3.71 21.65
C ALA A 338 -16.74 -2.68 22.30
N THR A 339 -18.03 -2.96 22.51
CA THR A 339 -18.94 -2.06 23.27
C THR A 339 -18.41 -1.78 24.69
N ALA A 340 -17.84 -2.77 25.37
CA ALA A 340 -17.22 -2.60 26.69
C ALA A 340 -15.89 -1.82 26.66
N ALA A 341 -15.02 -2.07 25.67
CA ALA A 341 -13.75 -1.37 25.48
C ALA A 341 -13.94 0.06 24.96
N TYR A 342 -14.97 0.33 24.15
CA TYR A 342 -15.40 1.67 23.74
C TYR A 342 -15.95 2.46 24.93
N THR A 343 -16.71 1.81 25.83
CA THR A 343 -17.12 2.43 27.10
C THR A 343 -15.90 2.75 27.98
N TYR A 344 -14.87 1.91 27.94
CA TYR A 344 -13.61 2.10 28.68
C TYR A 344 -12.72 3.22 28.07
N LEU A 345 -12.67 3.33 26.74
CA LEU A 345 -11.96 4.40 26.02
C LEU A 345 -12.69 5.75 26.17
N ILE A 346 -14.02 5.77 26.13
CA ILE A 346 -14.81 6.97 26.44
C ILE A 346 -14.56 7.42 27.89
N ARG A 347 -14.43 6.47 28.84
CA ARG A 347 -14.05 6.78 30.23
C ARG A 347 -12.60 7.24 30.37
N LEU A 348 -11.65 6.64 29.66
CA LEU A 348 -10.23 7.06 29.67
C LEU A 348 -10.03 8.42 29.01
N LEU A 349 -10.75 8.71 27.92
CA LEU A 349 -10.76 10.02 27.29
C LEU A 349 -11.52 11.04 28.13
N ALA A 350 -12.59 10.66 28.84
CA ALA A 350 -13.25 11.51 29.83
C ALA A 350 -12.36 11.78 31.07
N VAL A 351 -11.54 10.83 31.50
CA VAL A 351 -10.57 10.99 32.61
C VAL A 351 -9.36 11.79 32.16
N ALA A 352 -8.83 11.56 30.95
CA ALA A 352 -7.79 12.40 30.36
C ALA A 352 -8.28 13.82 30.08
N TRP A 353 -9.56 13.99 29.71
CA TRP A 353 -10.27 15.26 29.62
C TRP A 353 -10.43 15.91 31.01
N GLN A 354 -10.80 15.18 32.06
CA GLN A 354 -10.86 15.71 33.43
C GLN A 354 -9.47 16.09 33.98
N LEU A 355 -8.42 15.36 33.63
CA LEU A 355 -7.04 15.62 34.07
C LEU A 355 -6.36 16.76 33.29
N SER A 356 -6.80 17.04 32.06
CA SER A 356 -6.35 18.21 31.28
C SER A 356 -7.08 19.52 31.64
N LEU A 357 -8.16 19.42 32.42
CA LEU A 357 -8.94 20.55 32.96
C LEU A 357 -8.64 20.83 34.43
N GLY A 358 -7.43 20.54 34.90
CA GLY A 358 -6.98 20.91 36.24
C GLY A 358 -6.87 22.42 36.39
N TYR A 359 -8.02 23.11 36.48
CA TYR A 359 -8.33 24.45 37.00
C TYR A 359 -9.69 24.88 36.43
N MET A 360 -10.80 24.27 36.87
CA MET A 360 -12.13 24.89 36.80
C MET A 360 -13.10 24.14 37.73
N ASP A 361 -13.80 24.90 38.55
CA ASP A 361 -14.67 24.44 39.63
C ASP A 361 -15.95 23.80 39.07
N TRP A 362 -16.28 22.59 39.52
CA TRP A 362 -17.40 21.78 39.00
C TRP A 362 -18.49 21.64 40.05
N THR A 363 -19.53 22.48 39.96
CA THR A 363 -20.82 22.20 40.59
C THR A 363 -21.93 22.27 39.56
N GLY A 364 -22.33 21.11 39.04
CA GLY A 364 -23.59 20.94 38.32
C GLY A 364 -23.48 20.25 36.98
N ILE A 365 -24.17 19.10 36.90
CA ILE A 365 -24.72 18.40 35.73
C ILE A 365 -24.22 16.94 35.66
N THR A 366 -25.05 16.08 36.22
CA THR A 366 -25.05 14.62 36.08
C THR A 366 -26.33 14.23 35.32
N PHE A 367 -26.31 13.12 34.57
CA PHE A 367 -27.37 12.48 33.75
C PHE A 367 -27.41 12.92 32.27
N TRP A 368 -27.33 12.04 31.25
CA TRP A 368 -27.89 10.69 31.08
C TRP A 368 -26.99 9.76 30.23
N VAL A 369 -26.77 8.51 30.68
CA VAL A 369 -26.46 7.34 29.82
C VAL A 369 -27.13 6.11 30.44
N LEU A 370 -28.22 5.61 29.83
CA LEU A 370 -28.86 4.31 30.16
C LEU A 370 -28.65 3.35 28.97
N PHE A 371 -27.92 2.25 29.16
CA PHE A 371 -28.35 0.86 29.46
C PHE A 371 -28.89 0.05 28.26
N ILE A 372 -28.08 -0.90 27.77
CA ILE A 372 -28.53 -2.17 27.16
C ILE A 372 -27.57 -3.30 27.59
N ARG A 373 -28.11 -4.37 28.20
CA ARG A 373 -27.46 -5.66 28.56
C ARG A 373 -27.65 -6.71 27.43
N PRO A 374 -26.74 -7.69 27.23
CA PRO A 374 -26.90 -8.73 26.22
C PRO A 374 -27.37 -10.09 26.79
N GLU A 375 -28.29 -10.77 26.09
CA GLU A 375 -28.57 -12.21 26.24
C GLU A 375 -28.10 -12.95 24.98
N ILE A 376 -27.38 -14.06 25.16
CA ILE A 376 -26.82 -14.92 24.09
C ILE A 376 -27.60 -16.24 24.06
N ARG A 377 -28.13 -16.64 22.90
CA ARG A 377 -28.43 -18.04 22.56
C ARG A 377 -27.71 -18.43 21.27
N SER A 378 -27.09 -19.60 21.31
CA SER A 378 -26.29 -20.26 20.28
C SER A 378 -27.15 -20.95 19.22
N GLU A 379 -26.73 -20.94 17.96
CA GLU A 379 -26.89 -22.06 17.01
C GLU A 379 -26.21 -21.79 15.63
N GLY A 380 -25.53 -22.82 15.10
CA GLY A 380 -25.48 -23.19 13.67
C GLY A 380 -24.52 -22.48 12.70
N TYR A 381 -23.56 -23.23 12.15
CA TYR A 381 -22.45 -22.93 11.23
C TYR A 381 -22.75 -22.30 9.84
N HIS A 382 -21.77 -21.57 9.27
CA HIS A 382 -21.08 -21.79 7.97
C HIS A 382 -20.52 -20.50 7.32
N TYR A 383 -19.22 -20.55 6.99
CA TYR A 383 -18.33 -19.46 6.61
C TYR A 383 -18.34 -19.07 5.12
N GLU A 384 -17.88 -17.85 4.82
CA GLU A 384 -16.68 -17.60 4.00
C GLU A 384 -16.50 -16.13 3.63
N ALA A 385 -15.23 -15.76 3.58
CA ALA A 385 -14.68 -14.41 3.50
C ALA A 385 -13.74 -14.27 2.29
N ARG A 386 -13.72 -13.09 1.66
CA ARG A 386 -12.61 -12.57 0.82
C ARG A 386 -12.57 -11.04 1.03
N PHE A 387 -11.71 -10.38 1.84
CA PHE A 387 -10.28 -10.49 2.15
C PHE A 387 -9.42 -10.20 0.88
N ILE A 388 -8.54 -9.18 0.77
CA ILE A 388 -7.59 -8.58 1.75
C ILE A 388 -6.77 -7.41 1.08
N SER A 389 -6.22 -6.52 1.95
CA SER A 389 -4.89 -5.81 2.08
C SER A 389 -3.86 -5.67 0.93
N CYS A 390 -2.77 -4.88 1.07
CA CYS A 390 -2.22 -4.01 2.14
C CYS A 390 -1.24 -2.97 1.53
N LYS A 391 -0.93 -1.93 2.31
CA LYS A 391 0.15 -0.92 2.15
C LYS A 391 1.56 -1.46 2.53
N THR A 392 2.68 -0.74 2.28
CA THR A 392 3.34 0.36 3.10
C THR A 392 4.86 0.65 2.85
N ASN A 393 5.24 1.92 2.76
CA ASN A 393 6.54 2.63 2.94
C ASN A 393 7.70 2.03 3.80
N SER A 394 8.98 2.39 3.48
CA SER A 394 9.80 3.40 4.26
C SER A 394 11.26 3.69 3.80
N THR A 395 11.65 4.99 3.68
CA THR A 395 12.88 5.75 4.15
C THR A 395 14.33 5.27 3.82
N ASP A 396 15.40 6.05 3.53
CA ASP A 396 15.89 7.39 3.94
C ASP A 396 17.10 7.88 3.03
N LYS A 397 17.49 9.15 3.19
CA LYS A 397 18.32 10.09 2.37
C LYS A 397 19.78 9.74 1.99
N ARG A 398 20.19 10.01 0.73
CA ARG A 398 21.28 10.94 0.26
C ARG A 398 21.53 10.82 -1.27
N LEU A 399 22.00 11.91 -1.88
CA LEU A 399 22.18 12.23 -3.32
C LEU A 399 20.92 12.73 -4.04
N LYS A 400 20.98 13.99 -4.52
CA LYS A 400 19.97 14.58 -5.41
C LYS A 400 20.06 13.88 -6.76
N MET A 401 19.07 13.07 -7.10
CA MET A 401 18.88 12.53 -8.46
C MET A 401 17.77 13.29 -9.17
N ALA A 402 17.93 13.47 -10.48
CA ALA A 402 16.89 14.00 -11.36
C ALA A 402 15.61 13.15 -11.20
N PRO A 403 14.41 13.74 -11.34
CA PRO A 403 13.17 13.01 -11.17
C PRO A 403 13.04 11.90 -12.23
N TYR A 404 12.98 10.64 -11.78
CA TYR A 404 12.54 9.50 -12.58
C TYR A 404 11.14 9.81 -13.12
N LYS A 405 11.00 9.96 -14.44
CA LYS A 405 9.71 10.20 -15.10
C LYS A 405 8.81 8.98 -14.89
N THR A 406 7.75 9.10 -14.09
CA THR A 406 6.68 8.11 -14.00
C THR A 406 5.72 8.30 -15.17
N GLU A 407 5.85 7.44 -16.19
CA GLU A 407 4.82 6.90 -17.09
C GLU A 407 3.66 7.75 -17.63
N GLU A 408 3.82 9.06 -17.84
CA GLU A 408 3.04 9.77 -18.88
C GLU A 408 3.95 10.56 -19.81
N GLU A 409 4.71 9.81 -20.61
CA GLU A 409 5.06 10.16 -22.00
C GLU A 409 5.68 8.92 -22.66
N SER A 410 4.79 7.99 -22.95
CA SER A 410 5.10 6.81 -23.73
C SER A 410 3.92 6.57 -24.64
N THR A 411 3.87 7.29 -25.74
CA THR A 411 3.08 6.95 -26.93
C THR A 411 3.54 5.59 -27.46
N ARG A 412 3.30 4.49 -26.74
CA ARG A 412 3.86 3.17 -27.07
C ARG A 412 2.78 2.09 -27.08
N PRO A 413 2.83 1.19 -28.05
CA PRO A 413 1.85 0.13 -28.20
C PRO A 413 2.12 -0.94 -27.15
N THR A 414 1.34 -0.97 -26.08
CA THR A 414 1.14 -2.22 -25.34
C THR A 414 0.30 -3.12 -26.26
N TYR A 415 0.91 -4.18 -26.80
CA TYR A 415 0.12 -5.23 -27.46
C TYR A 415 -0.53 -6.08 -26.38
N GLU A 416 -1.82 -6.40 -26.55
CA GLU A 416 -2.46 -7.42 -25.74
C GLU A 416 -1.81 -8.76 -26.09
N THR A 417 -1.39 -9.54 -25.08
CA THR A 417 -0.99 -10.92 -25.32
C THR A 417 -2.24 -11.69 -25.74
N LYS A 418 -2.27 -12.17 -26.99
CA LYS A 418 -3.54 -12.56 -27.62
C LYS A 418 -4.06 -13.90 -27.12
N THR A 419 -3.22 -14.78 -26.57
CA THR A 419 -3.66 -16.12 -26.18
C THR A 419 -2.70 -16.82 -25.24
N ASP A 420 -3.26 -17.59 -24.31
CA ASP A 420 -2.60 -18.70 -23.64
C ASP A 420 -2.32 -19.78 -24.72
N PHE A 421 -1.05 -19.96 -25.14
CA PHE A 421 -0.71 -20.81 -26.31
C PHE A 421 -0.98 -22.30 -26.10
N VAL A 422 -0.87 -22.77 -24.85
CA VAL A 422 -1.26 -24.14 -24.55
C VAL A 422 -2.78 -24.20 -24.60
N GLU A 423 -3.34 -24.66 -25.71
CA GLU A 423 -4.79 -24.79 -25.82
C GLU A 423 -5.32 -25.61 -24.63
N ASN A 424 -6.28 -25.05 -23.92
CA ASN A 424 -6.98 -25.66 -22.78
C ASN A 424 -6.18 -25.84 -21.48
N TYR A 425 -5.10 -25.08 -21.22
CA TYR A 425 -4.56 -25.02 -19.85
C TYR A 425 -5.35 -24.06 -18.95
N VAL A 426 -5.73 -24.54 -17.77
CA VAL A 426 -6.46 -23.82 -16.73
C VAL A 426 -5.60 -23.78 -15.48
N LEU A 427 -5.41 -22.57 -14.94
CA LEU A 427 -4.73 -22.38 -13.67
C LEU A 427 -5.70 -22.71 -12.52
N CYS A 428 -5.25 -23.56 -11.60
CA CYS A 428 -6.02 -24.02 -10.45
C CYS A 428 -5.39 -23.45 -9.16
N PRO A 429 -5.76 -22.22 -8.74
CA PRO A 429 -5.23 -21.63 -7.51
C PRO A 429 -5.82 -22.32 -6.27
N VAL A 430 -4.95 -22.68 -5.32
CA VAL A 430 -5.27 -23.20 -3.99
C VAL A 430 -4.72 -22.24 -2.96
N GLY A 431 -5.50 -21.95 -1.91
CA GLY A 431 -5.15 -20.92 -0.92
C GLY A 431 -5.43 -19.49 -1.42
N LYS A 432 -5.03 -18.50 -0.62
CA LYS A 432 -5.24 -17.07 -0.94
C LYS A 432 -3.93 -16.44 -1.41
N PRO A 433 -3.90 -15.61 -2.46
CA PRO A 433 -2.68 -14.90 -2.86
C PRO A 433 -2.00 -14.20 -1.69
N LEU A 434 -0.66 -14.18 -1.69
CA LEU A 434 0.20 -13.64 -0.64
C LEU A 434 -0.03 -14.30 0.74
N THR A 435 -0.23 -15.62 0.75
CA THR A 435 -0.21 -16.46 1.95
C THR A 435 0.75 -17.63 1.74
N LYS A 436 1.21 -18.26 2.83
CA LYS A 436 2.17 -19.37 2.76
C LYS A 436 1.58 -20.61 2.10
N GLU A 437 0.25 -20.72 2.10
CA GLU A 437 -0.54 -21.81 1.52
C GLU A 437 -0.89 -21.55 0.06
N TYR A 438 -0.59 -20.37 -0.49
CA TYR A 438 -0.93 -20.06 -1.87
C TYR A 438 -0.13 -20.92 -2.84
N ARG A 439 -0.84 -21.68 -3.67
CA ARG A 439 -0.30 -22.52 -4.74
C ARG A 439 -1.09 -22.29 -6.00
N VAL A 440 -0.43 -22.30 -7.16
CA VAL A 440 -1.11 -22.33 -8.47
C VAL A 440 -0.70 -23.60 -9.19
N PHE A 441 -1.65 -24.52 -9.36
CA PHE A 441 -1.47 -25.75 -10.11
C PHE A 441 -1.87 -25.54 -11.57
N PHE A 442 -1.30 -26.36 -12.46
CA PHE A 442 -1.57 -26.34 -13.89
C PHE A 442 -2.47 -27.54 -14.24
N ASN A 443 -3.54 -27.30 -14.99
CA ASN A 443 -4.44 -28.32 -15.50
C ASN A 443 -4.53 -28.18 -17.02
N ILE A 444 -4.34 -29.24 -17.80
CA ILE A 444 -4.59 -29.26 -19.25
C ILE A 444 -5.55 -30.41 -19.54
N ASN A 445 -6.69 -30.11 -20.19
CA ASN A 445 -7.69 -31.13 -20.57
C ASN A 445 -8.08 -32.05 -19.39
N ASP A 446 -8.41 -31.44 -18.24
CA ASP A 446 -8.80 -32.11 -16.98
C ASP A 446 -7.69 -32.93 -16.29
N LYS A 447 -6.44 -32.82 -16.75
CA LYS A 447 -5.28 -33.47 -16.12
C LYS A 447 -4.36 -32.45 -15.48
N LEU A 448 -4.08 -32.65 -14.19
CA LEU A 448 -3.06 -31.88 -13.48
C LEU A 448 -1.68 -32.23 -14.00
N LEU A 449 -0.81 -31.23 -14.08
CA LEU A 449 0.53 -31.37 -14.59
C LEU A 449 1.55 -30.59 -13.76
N SER A 450 2.78 -31.08 -13.76
CA SER A 450 3.95 -30.35 -13.30
C SER A 450 4.39 -29.33 -14.35
N PRO A 451 4.40 -28.02 -14.05
CA PRO A 451 4.95 -27.03 -14.96
C PRO A 451 6.46 -27.18 -15.14
N TRP A 452 7.16 -27.96 -14.30
CA TRP A 452 8.57 -28.28 -14.50
C TRP A 452 8.78 -29.52 -15.36
N HIS A 453 7.99 -30.57 -15.21
CA HIS A 453 8.30 -31.86 -15.83
C HIS A 453 7.43 -32.18 -17.06
N ASP A 454 6.20 -31.69 -17.08
CA ASP A 454 5.19 -32.10 -18.06
C ASP A 454 4.97 -31.05 -19.15
N LEU A 455 5.33 -29.78 -18.91
CA LEU A 455 5.38 -28.77 -19.96
C LEU A 455 6.59 -29.02 -20.86
N ALA A 456 6.36 -29.13 -22.16
CA ALA A 456 7.44 -29.30 -23.12
C ALA A 456 8.39 -28.10 -23.11
N LEU A 457 9.70 -28.33 -23.12
CA LEU A 457 10.71 -27.26 -23.28
C LEU A 457 10.59 -26.55 -24.63
N TYR A 458 10.45 -27.30 -25.71
CA TYR A 458 10.42 -26.76 -27.07
C TYR A 458 8.97 -26.51 -27.52
N ALA A 459 8.75 -25.38 -28.21
CA ALA A 459 7.44 -24.95 -28.68
C ALA A 459 7.03 -25.52 -30.06
N GLY A 460 7.76 -26.52 -30.56
CA GLY A 460 7.60 -27.17 -31.87
C GLY A 460 8.49 -28.41 -32.01
N ASP A 461 8.72 -28.89 -33.23
CA ASP A 461 9.37 -30.19 -33.55
C ASP A 461 10.88 -30.28 -33.22
N GLY A 462 11.45 -29.26 -32.56
CA GLY A 462 12.79 -29.28 -31.96
C GLY A 462 13.86 -28.47 -32.71
N ARG A 463 14.81 -27.92 -31.93
CA ARG A 463 16.02 -27.14 -32.31
C ARG A 463 15.83 -25.72 -32.88
N GLU A 464 14.61 -25.21 -32.94
CA GLU A 464 14.39 -23.78 -33.15
C GLU A 464 14.76 -22.98 -31.89
N PRO A 465 15.13 -21.69 -32.01
CA PRO A 465 15.47 -20.86 -30.87
C PRO A 465 14.24 -20.51 -29.99
N VAL A 466 13.09 -21.14 -30.23
CA VAL A 466 11.83 -20.86 -29.55
C VAL A 466 11.53 -21.96 -28.52
N VAL A 467 11.41 -21.55 -27.26
CA VAL A 467 11.16 -22.41 -26.11
C VAL A 467 9.91 -21.93 -25.36
N HIS A 468 9.34 -22.80 -24.54
CA HIS A 468 8.33 -22.38 -23.57
C HIS A 468 9.00 -21.79 -22.33
N MET A 469 8.43 -20.71 -21.83
CA MET A 469 8.77 -20.09 -20.55
C MET A 469 7.56 -20.14 -19.64
N VAL A 470 7.74 -20.57 -18.40
CA VAL A 470 6.75 -20.41 -17.35
C VAL A 470 7.07 -19.11 -16.61
N VAL A 471 6.18 -18.13 -16.67
CA VAL A 471 6.33 -16.85 -15.98
C VAL A 471 6.09 -17.06 -14.49
N GLU A 472 7.07 -16.70 -13.67
CA GLU A 472 6.95 -16.75 -12.21
C GLU A 472 6.64 -15.36 -11.65
N VAL A 473 7.43 -14.35 -12.04
CA VAL A 473 7.33 -12.98 -11.52
C VAL A 473 7.20 -11.99 -12.67
N PRO A 474 6.05 -11.30 -12.82
CA PRO A 474 5.90 -10.23 -13.80
C PRO A 474 6.87 -9.07 -13.54
N ARG A 475 7.23 -8.33 -14.60
CA ARG A 475 8.03 -7.10 -14.49
C ARG A 475 7.40 -6.13 -13.47
N TRP A 476 8.24 -5.49 -12.68
CA TRP A 476 7.90 -4.56 -11.58
C TRP A 476 7.21 -5.17 -10.36
N TRP A 477 7.11 -6.49 -10.27
CA TRP A 477 6.66 -7.17 -9.05
C TRP A 477 7.82 -7.41 -8.07
N ASN A 478 7.49 -7.46 -6.78
CA ASN A 478 8.45 -7.75 -5.70
C ASN A 478 8.29 -9.17 -5.13
N ALA A 479 7.09 -9.76 -5.18
CA ALA A 479 6.86 -11.10 -4.62
C ALA A 479 7.74 -12.13 -5.33
N LYS A 480 8.64 -12.79 -4.60
CA LYS A 480 9.50 -13.84 -5.17
C LYS A 480 8.68 -15.11 -5.33
N MET A 481 8.01 -15.23 -6.46
CA MET A 481 7.32 -16.44 -6.85
C MET A 481 8.31 -17.41 -7.50
N GLU A 482 8.10 -18.71 -7.30
CA GLU A 482 8.90 -19.77 -7.91
C GLU A 482 8.09 -21.06 -8.04
N ILE A 483 8.45 -21.86 -9.03
CA ILE A 483 7.96 -23.23 -9.18
C ILE A 483 8.57 -24.11 -8.08
N ALA A 484 7.70 -24.70 -7.25
CA ALA A 484 8.08 -25.44 -6.06
C ALA A 484 8.71 -26.81 -6.39
N LYS A 485 10.03 -26.88 -6.46
CA LYS A 485 10.78 -28.12 -6.79
C LYS A 485 10.55 -29.26 -5.79
N ASP A 486 10.23 -28.91 -4.56
CA ASP A 486 10.06 -29.76 -3.38
C ASP A 486 8.60 -30.18 -3.14
N GLU A 487 7.65 -29.71 -3.95
CA GLU A 487 6.23 -30.03 -3.80
C GLU A 487 5.67 -30.82 -4.98
N TYR A 488 4.64 -31.63 -4.68
CA TYR A 488 3.95 -32.45 -5.67
C TYR A 488 3.34 -31.59 -6.77
N LEU A 489 3.54 -31.99 -8.03
CA LEU A 489 3.14 -31.27 -9.25
C LEU A 489 3.77 -29.87 -9.39
N ASN A 490 4.81 -29.55 -8.62
CA ASN A 490 5.56 -28.31 -8.70
C ASN A 490 4.71 -27.04 -8.92
N PRO A 491 3.72 -26.76 -8.06
CA PRO A 491 2.90 -25.57 -8.17
C PRO A 491 3.74 -24.29 -8.10
N LEU A 492 3.26 -23.21 -8.69
CA LEU A 492 3.80 -21.89 -8.40
C LEU A 492 3.47 -21.50 -6.95
N ARG A 493 4.47 -21.14 -6.17
CA ARG A 493 4.32 -20.61 -4.80
C ARG A 493 5.19 -19.38 -4.60
N GLN A 494 4.95 -18.64 -3.51
CA GLN A 494 5.89 -17.60 -3.08
C GLN A 494 6.97 -18.23 -2.19
N ASP A 495 8.24 -17.91 -2.45
CA ASP A 495 9.38 -18.35 -1.65
C ASP A 495 9.26 -17.83 -0.21
N LEU A 496 9.89 -18.53 0.74
CA LEU A 496 9.92 -18.15 2.14
C LEU A 496 11.34 -17.75 2.56
N GLN A 497 11.45 -16.63 3.27
CA GLN A 497 12.68 -16.19 3.95
C GLN A 497 12.38 -16.08 5.44
N ASP A 498 13.14 -16.79 6.27
CA ASP A 498 12.96 -16.81 7.74
C ASP A 498 11.50 -17.11 8.15
N GLY A 499 10.87 -18.02 7.41
CA GLY A 499 9.49 -18.43 7.61
C GLY A 499 8.44 -17.41 7.18
N ARG A 500 8.81 -16.28 6.56
CA ARG A 500 7.91 -15.25 6.02
C ARG A 500 7.91 -15.24 4.50
N LEU A 501 6.85 -14.72 3.89
CA LEU A 501 6.79 -14.54 2.44
C LEU A 501 7.92 -13.63 1.96
N LYS A 502 8.65 -14.07 0.95
CA LYS A 502 9.84 -13.37 0.46
C LYS A 502 9.49 -12.34 -0.61
N TYR A 503 10.12 -11.18 -0.49
CA TYR A 503 9.99 -10.07 -1.42
C TYR A 503 11.38 -9.59 -1.84
N VAL A 504 11.59 -9.46 -3.15
CA VAL A 504 12.79 -8.83 -3.70
C VAL A 504 12.69 -7.31 -3.49
N PRO A 505 13.70 -6.67 -2.90
CA PRO A 505 13.68 -5.25 -2.59
C PRO A 505 13.72 -4.40 -3.87
N ASN A 506 13.16 -3.18 -3.82
CA ASN A 506 13.40 -2.21 -4.89
C ASN A 506 14.83 -1.66 -4.76
N ILE A 507 15.56 -1.61 -5.88
CA ILE A 507 16.92 -1.09 -5.92
C ILE A 507 16.90 0.07 -6.88
N PHE A 508 17.04 1.29 -6.36
CA PHE A 508 16.98 2.50 -7.18
C PHE A 508 17.96 2.37 -8.36
N PRO A 509 17.50 2.61 -9.61
CA PRO A 509 16.21 3.21 -10.00
C PRO A 509 15.07 2.20 -10.27
N HIS A 510 15.29 0.90 -10.09
CA HIS A 510 14.35 -0.16 -10.44
C HIS A 510 13.33 -0.46 -9.34
N LYS A 511 12.09 -0.69 -9.77
CA LYS A 511 11.02 -1.28 -8.97
C LYS A 511 10.99 -2.79 -9.22
N GLY A 512 11.16 -3.59 -8.17
CA GLY A 512 11.15 -5.06 -8.24
C GLY A 512 12.06 -5.61 -9.33
N TYR A 513 11.56 -6.62 -10.05
CA TYR A 513 12.23 -7.20 -11.22
C TYR A 513 12.12 -6.28 -12.46
N PRO A 514 13.23 -5.91 -13.14
CA PRO A 514 13.20 -5.01 -14.31
C PRO A 514 12.83 -5.71 -15.63
N PHE A 515 12.51 -7.00 -15.58
CA PHE A 515 12.10 -7.88 -16.68
C PHE A 515 11.02 -8.85 -16.18
N ASN A 516 10.32 -9.51 -17.10
CA ASN A 516 9.49 -10.65 -16.72
C ASN A 516 10.41 -11.83 -16.39
N TYR A 517 10.25 -12.42 -15.20
CA TYR A 517 11.14 -13.47 -14.71
C TYR A 517 10.40 -14.80 -14.58
N GLY A 518 11.11 -15.89 -14.82
CA GLY A 518 10.55 -17.23 -14.71
C GLY A 518 11.59 -18.31 -14.98
N MET A 519 11.13 -19.45 -15.47
CA MET A 519 12.00 -20.61 -15.71
C MET A 519 11.66 -21.34 -17.03
N LEU A 520 12.64 -22.10 -17.53
CA LEU A 520 12.44 -23.04 -18.64
C LEU A 520 12.04 -24.42 -18.10
N PRO A 521 10.89 -24.97 -18.52
CA PRO A 521 10.48 -26.30 -18.10
C PRO A 521 11.46 -27.35 -18.65
N GLN A 522 11.51 -28.52 -18.02
CA GLN A 522 12.37 -29.63 -18.40
C GLN A 522 13.86 -29.28 -18.48
N THR A 523 14.33 -28.36 -17.64
CA THR A 523 15.76 -28.05 -17.50
C THR A 523 16.19 -28.23 -16.04
N TYR A 524 17.47 -28.56 -15.83
CA TYR A 524 18.04 -28.69 -14.50
C TYR A 524 19.54 -28.38 -14.54
N GLN A 525 19.97 -27.44 -13.70
CA GLN A 525 21.38 -27.12 -13.48
C GLN A 525 21.96 -28.08 -12.44
N ASP A 526 22.56 -29.18 -12.89
CA ASP A 526 23.01 -30.27 -12.01
C ASP A 526 24.10 -29.80 -11.03
N PRO A 527 23.86 -29.88 -9.70
CA PRO A 527 24.85 -29.49 -8.69
C PRO A 527 26.03 -30.46 -8.58
N ASN A 528 26.01 -31.59 -9.29
CA ASN A 528 27.11 -32.57 -9.31
C ASN A 528 28.01 -32.41 -10.55
N VAL A 529 27.70 -31.47 -11.44
CA VAL A 529 28.45 -31.22 -12.67
C VAL A 529 28.91 -29.77 -12.67
N ASP A 530 30.23 -29.56 -12.76
CA ASP A 530 30.79 -28.23 -12.90
C ASP A 530 30.49 -27.68 -14.29
N ASP A 531 29.98 -26.44 -14.35
CA ASP A 531 29.74 -25.75 -15.60
C ASP A 531 31.07 -25.43 -16.31
N PRO A 532 31.18 -25.69 -17.62
CA PRO A 532 32.46 -25.60 -18.33
C PRO A 532 33.03 -24.18 -18.42
N LEU A 533 32.19 -23.14 -18.31
CA LEU A 533 32.65 -21.75 -18.38
C LEU A 533 33.09 -21.24 -16.99
N THR A 534 32.27 -21.51 -15.98
CA THR A 534 32.45 -20.98 -14.62
C THR A 534 33.30 -21.89 -13.73
N GLN A 535 33.46 -23.17 -14.10
CA GLN A 535 34.16 -24.21 -13.32
C GLN A 535 33.57 -24.38 -11.91
N LEU A 536 32.26 -24.13 -11.78
CA LEU A 536 31.51 -24.24 -10.54
C LEU A 536 30.26 -25.09 -10.78
N PRO A 537 29.77 -25.82 -9.76
CA PRO A 537 28.61 -26.68 -9.89
C PRO A 537 27.32 -25.88 -10.14
N GLY A 538 26.33 -26.49 -10.77
CA GLY A 538 25.00 -25.90 -10.93
C GLY A 538 24.29 -25.61 -9.60
N ASP A 539 23.33 -24.70 -9.63
CA ASP A 539 22.57 -24.29 -8.44
C ASP A 539 21.47 -25.29 -7.99
N GLY A 540 21.20 -26.32 -8.79
CA GLY A 540 20.14 -27.30 -8.54
C GLY A 540 18.74 -26.78 -8.84
N ASN A 541 18.59 -25.74 -9.67
CA ASN A 541 17.31 -25.21 -10.14
C ASN A 541 17.11 -25.49 -11.65
N PRO A 542 15.86 -25.41 -12.16
CA PRO A 542 15.64 -25.16 -13.58
C PRO A 542 16.35 -23.87 -14.04
N LEU A 543 16.63 -23.76 -15.33
CA LEU A 543 17.22 -22.54 -15.90
C LEU A 543 16.29 -21.35 -15.71
N ALA A 544 16.82 -20.28 -15.12
CA ALA A 544 16.11 -19.03 -14.90
C ALA A 544 16.10 -18.16 -16.17
N VAL A 545 15.00 -17.45 -16.41
CA VAL A 545 14.74 -16.70 -17.64
C VAL A 545 14.36 -15.26 -17.35
N CYS A 546 14.90 -14.34 -18.14
CA CYS A 546 14.58 -12.92 -18.17
C CYS A 546 14.00 -12.60 -19.56
N GLU A 547 12.69 -12.39 -19.64
CA GLU A 547 12.02 -11.99 -20.89
C GLU A 547 12.04 -10.47 -21.06
N LEU A 548 12.62 -10.05 -22.19
CA LEU A 548 12.97 -8.68 -22.53
C LEU A 548 11.88 -8.07 -23.43
N GLY A 549 11.30 -6.94 -22.99
CA GLY A 549 10.50 -6.08 -23.86
C GLY A 549 9.02 -6.47 -24.06
N GLY A 550 8.47 -7.45 -23.33
CA GLY A 550 7.06 -7.86 -23.45
C GLY A 550 6.04 -7.02 -22.67
N ALA A 551 4.75 -7.20 -23.01
CA ALA A 551 3.61 -6.81 -22.19
C ALA A 551 3.68 -7.50 -20.81
N MET A 552 3.06 -6.90 -19.78
CA MET A 552 3.11 -7.44 -18.42
C MET A 552 2.23 -8.71 -18.32
N PRO A 553 2.81 -9.91 -18.14
CA PRO A 553 2.09 -11.17 -18.13
C PRO A 553 1.40 -11.42 -16.78
N ARG A 554 0.55 -12.44 -16.73
CA ARG A 554 0.07 -13.00 -15.46
C ARG A 554 1.11 -13.97 -14.88
N PRO A 555 1.26 -14.08 -13.53
CA PRO A 555 2.01 -15.19 -12.94
C PRO A 555 1.42 -16.53 -13.39
N ALA A 556 2.29 -17.53 -13.55
CA ALA A 556 1.99 -18.85 -14.12
C ALA A 556 1.59 -18.85 -15.61
N GLN A 557 1.69 -17.73 -16.33
CA GLN A 557 1.46 -17.72 -17.78
C GLN A 557 2.58 -18.49 -18.50
N VAL A 558 2.20 -19.34 -19.46
CA VAL A 558 3.14 -20.03 -20.35
C VAL A 558 3.27 -19.23 -21.64
N LYS A 559 4.50 -18.82 -21.98
CA LYS A 559 4.81 -18.01 -23.16
C LYS A 559 5.71 -18.78 -24.12
N ARG A 560 5.55 -18.53 -25.42
CA ARG A 560 6.55 -18.91 -26.43
C ARG A 560 7.56 -17.77 -26.53
N VAL A 561 8.82 -18.07 -26.28
CA VAL A 561 9.88 -17.06 -26.23
C VAL A 561 11.05 -17.49 -27.08
N LYS A 562 11.65 -16.52 -27.79
CA LYS A 562 12.88 -16.72 -28.56
C LYS A 562 14.10 -16.45 -27.69
N VAL A 563 15.02 -17.40 -27.63
CA VAL A 563 16.30 -17.31 -26.91
C VAL A 563 17.22 -16.32 -27.61
N LEU A 564 17.89 -15.45 -26.83
CA LEU A 564 18.81 -14.43 -27.36
C LEU A 564 20.23 -14.62 -26.82
N GLY A 565 20.39 -14.95 -25.55
CA GLY A 565 21.69 -15.09 -24.91
C GLY A 565 21.60 -15.49 -23.44
N SER A 566 22.71 -15.46 -22.72
CA SER A 566 22.74 -15.76 -21.29
C SER A 566 23.84 -15.04 -20.52
N LEU A 567 23.67 -14.96 -19.19
CA LEU A 567 24.63 -14.42 -18.22
C LEU A 567 24.83 -15.44 -17.10
N ALA A 568 26.09 -15.71 -16.75
CA ALA A 568 26.42 -16.51 -15.58
C ALA A 568 26.41 -15.62 -14.32
N VAL A 569 25.58 -15.96 -13.34
CA VAL A 569 25.62 -15.34 -12.00
C VAL A 569 26.13 -16.39 -11.03
N ILE A 570 27.13 -16.05 -10.23
CA ILE A 570 27.68 -16.93 -9.20
C ILE A 570 27.03 -16.58 -7.86
N ASN A 571 26.35 -17.57 -7.29
CA ASN A 571 25.66 -17.46 -6.01
C ASN A 571 26.18 -18.54 -5.07
N GLU A 572 26.85 -18.16 -3.97
CA GLU A 572 27.36 -19.10 -2.96
C GLU A 572 28.21 -20.26 -3.57
N ASN A 573 29.13 -19.92 -4.49
CA ASN A 573 29.98 -20.86 -5.25
C ASN A 573 29.22 -21.84 -6.15
N LYS A 574 28.00 -21.49 -6.57
CA LYS A 574 27.23 -22.22 -7.58
C LYS A 574 26.94 -21.34 -8.77
N THR A 575 26.84 -21.96 -9.93
CA THR A 575 26.48 -21.32 -11.19
C THR A 575 24.97 -21.27 -11.33
N ASP A 576 24.46 -20.05 -11.43
CA ASP A 576 23.05 -19.70 -11.61
C ASP A 576 22.89 -18.93 -12.92
N TRP A 577 22.63 -19.66 -14.00
CA TRP A 577 22.48 -19.10 -15.33
C TRP A 577 21.18 -18.31 -15.50
N LYS A 578 21.30 -17.13 -16.11
CA LYS A 578 20.17 -16.27 -16.50
C LYS A 578 20.06 -16.22 -18.01
N ILE A 579 18.97 -16.79 -18.55
CA ILE A 579 18.69 -16.85 -19.98
C ILE A 579 17.93 -15.59 -20.40
N PHE A 580 18.40 -14.89 -21.42
CA PHE A 580 17.69 -13.75 -22.03
C PHE A 580 16.84 -14.22 -23.19
N VAL A 581 15.57 -13.83 -23.18
CA VAL A 581 14.59 -14.22 -24.21
C VAL A 581 13.72 -13.02 -24.60
N VAL A 582 12.99 -13.12 -25.70
CA VAL A 582 11.93 -12.18 -26.08
C VAL A 582 10.65 -12.94 -26.39
N ASP A 583 9.50 -12.40 -25.99
CA ASP A 583 8.19 -12.93 -26.36
C ASP A 583 8.02 -12.99 -27.90
N MET A 584 7.54 -14.11 -28.43
CA MET A 584 7.23 -14.23 -29.85
C MET A 584 6.09 -13.32 -30.30
N GLU A 585 5.23 -12.87 -29.38
CA GLU A 585 4.18 -11.88 -29.65
C GLU A 585 4.72 -10.44 -29.65
N ASN A 586 5.99 -10.23 -29.28
CA ASN A 586 6.62 -8.91 -29.32
C ASN A 586 6.71 -8.40 -30.77
N PRO A 587 6.23 -7.18 -31.08
CA PRO A 587 6.35 -6.58 -32.42
C PRO A 587 7.80 -6.46 -32.93
N GLU A 588 8.77 -6.48 -32.04
CA GLU A 588 10.19 -6.42 -32.36
C GLU A 588 10.90 -7.78 -32.26
N ALA A 589 10.17 -8.87 -31.97
CA ALA A 589 10.74 -10.21 -31.87
C ALA A 589 11.57 -10.55 -33.11
N ASP A 590 11.08 -10.26 -34.31
CA ASP A 590 11.77 -10.54 -35.58
C ASP A 590 13.12 -9.83 -35.72
N LYS A 591 13.34 -8.71 -35.01
CA LYS A 591 14.59 -7.95 -35.04
C LYS A 591 15.61 -8.43 -34.00
N LEU A 592 15.20 -9.30 -33.08
CA LEU A 592 16.01 -9.79 -31.97
C LEU A 592 16.35 -11.26 -32.20
N SER A 593 17.53 -11.57 -32.71
CA SER A 593 17.95 -12.96 -32.98
C SER A 593 19.18 -13.38 -32.16
N ASP A 594 19.98 -12.44 -31.68
CA ASP A 594 21.15 -12.70 -30.84
C ASP A 594 21.24 -11.65 -29.72
N ILE A 595 22.02 -11.95 -28.68
CA ILE A 595 22.21 -11.05 -27.54
C ILE A 595 22.75 -9.67 -27.95
N ARG A 596 23.50 -9.59 -29.06
CA ARG A 596 24.03 -8.33 -29.59
C ARG A 596 22.94 -7.42 -30.17
N ASP A 597 21.84 -8.00 -30.66
CA ASP A 597 20.71 -7.24 -31.21
C ASP A 597 19.98 -6.50 -30.08
N VAL A 598 20.00 -7.06 -28.86
CA VAL A 598 19.46 -6.39 -27.67
C VAL A 598 20.21 -5.10 -27.40
N GLU A 599 21.54 -5.08 -27.47
CA GLU A 599 22.30 -3.84 -27.25
C GLU A 599 22.08 -2.83 -28.38
N SER A 600 21.86 -3.30 -29.61
CA SER A 600 21.55 -2.41 -30.74
C SER A 600 20.17 -1.76 -30.65
N LEU A 601 19.14 -2.52 -30.24
CA LEU A 601 17.75 -2.06 -30.15
C LEU A 601 17.42 -1.43 -28.79
N MET A 602 18.08 -1.91 -27.74
CA MET A 602 17.87 -1.55 -26.33
C MET A 602 19.20 -1.25 -25.62
N PRO A 603 19.97 -0.21 -26.04
CA PRO A 603 21.30 0.04 -25.51
C PRO A 603 21.29 0.29 -24.00
N GLY A 604 22.26 -0.28 -23.29
CA GLY A 604 22.42 -0.22 -21.84
C GLY A 604 21.44 -1.08 -21.04
N TYR A 605 20.51 -1.79 -21.68
CA TYR A 605 19.55 -2.64 -20.96
C TYR A 605 20.22 -3.88 -20.36
N LEU A 606 21.15 -4.51 -21.09
CA LEU A 606 21.86 -5.68 -20.60
C LEU A 606 22.81 -5.34 -19.44
N ASP A 607 23.49 -4.19 -19.51
CA ASP A 607 24.33 -3.70 -18.42
C ASP A 607 23.50 -3.37 -17.17
N THR A 608 22.29 -2.85 -17.36
CA THR A 608 21.33 -2.65 -16.27
C THR A 608 20.96 -3.97 -15.58
N ILE A 609 20.70 -5.03 -16.36
CA ILE A 609 20.34 -6.34 -15.81
C ILE A 609 21.52 -6.99 -15.09
N LYS A 610 22.74 -6.90 -15.66
CA LYS A 610 23.97 -7.35 -14.99
C LYS A 610 24.14 -6.67 -13.64
N GLU A 611 24.01 -5.35 -13.62
CA GLU A 611 24.16 -4.56 -12.41
C GLU A 611 23.08 -4.91 -11.38
N TRP A 612 21.83 -5.11 -11.81
CA TRP A 612 20.75 -5.56 -10.94
C TRP A 612 21.06 -6.93 -10.31
N PHE A 613 21.49 -7.92 -11.10
CA PHE A 613 21.86 -9.24 -10.57
C PHE A 613 23.07 -9.18 -9.64
N ARG A 614 24.01 -8.27 -9.86
CA ARG A 614 25.16 -8.05 -8.97
C ARG A 614 24.71 -7.61 -7.57
N VAL A 615 23.78 -6.65 -7.49
CA VAL A 615 23.48 -5.96 -6.22
C VAL A 615 22.16 -6.36 -5.53
N TYR A 616 21.24 -7.09 -6.17
CA TYR A 616 19.87 -7.22 -5.65
C TYR A 616 19.72 -7.86 -4.27
N LYS A 617 20.66 -8.72 -3.88
CA LYS A 617 20.65 -9.37 -2.57
C LYS A 617 21.33 -8.54 -1.47
N LEU A 618 21.98 -7.42 -1.80
CA LEU A 618 22.68 -6.60 -0.81
C LEU A 618 21.72 -6.00 0.24
N ALA A 619 20.51 -5.62 -0.19
CA ALA A 619 19.47 -5.13 0.71
C ALA A 619 18.96 -6.19 1.70
N GLU A 620 19.17 -7.49 1.39
CA GLU A 620 18.87 -8.62 2.26
C GLU A 620 20.05 -8.96 3.20
N GLY A 621 21.11 -8.13 3.23
CA GLY A 621 22.31 -8.37 4.04
C GLY A 621 23.25 -9.45 3.47
N LYS A 622 23.00 -9.93 2.24
CA LYS A 622 23.89 -10.88 1.56
C LYS A 622 25.05 -10.16 0.90
N LYS A 623 26.08 -10.92 0.52
CA LYS A 623 27.18 -10.41 -0.31
C LYS A 623 26.71 -10.14 -1.73
N GLU A 624 27.44 -9.26 -2.40
CA GLU A 624 27.29 -9.03 -3.83
C GLU A 624 27.46 -10.33 -4.61
N ASN A 625 26.61 -10.56 -5.62
CA ASN A 625 26.81 -11.71 -6.49
C ASN A 625 27.98 -11.44 -7.43
N VAL A 626 28.79 -12.45 -7.69
CA VAL A 626 29.87 -12.37 -8.68
C VAL A 626 29.28 -12.73 -10.04
N LEU A 627 29.61 -11.97 -11.08
CA LEU A 627 29.25 -12.37 -12.45
C LEU A 627 30.33 -13.33 -12.98
N GLY A 628 29.91 -14.50 -13.44
CA GLY A 628 30.81 -15.50 -14.02
C GLY A 628 31.43 -15.00 -15.32
N ALA A 629 32.61 -15.51 -15.67
CA ALA A 629 33.37 -15.11 -16.86
C ALA A 629 33.50 -13.58 -17.01
N ASP A 630 33.84 -12.89 -15.91
CA ASP A 630 33.96 -11.43 -15.86
C ASP A 630 32.72 -10.66 -16.35
N GLY A 631 31.54 -11.29 -16.25
CA GLY A 631 30.27 -10.74 -16.72
C GLY A 631 30.09 -10.79 -18.24
N GLU A 632 30.81 -11.66 -18.95
CA GLU A 632 30.62 -11.88 -20.38
C GLU A 632 29.21 -12.42 -20.69
N LEU A 633 28.55 -11.80 -21.67
CA LEU A 633 27.26 -12.28 -22.18
C LEU A 633 27.49 -13.33 -23.26
N GLN A 634 26.87 -14.48 -23.07
CA GLN A 634 26.95 -15.56 -24.04
C GLN A 634 25.89 -15.37 -25.12
N ASN A 635 26.28 -15.62 -26.37
CA ASN A 635 25.41 -15.48 -27.54
C ASN A 635 24.31 -16.56 -27.60
N GLN A 636 23.41 -16.45 -28.57
CA GLN A 636 22.29 -17.39 -28.70
C GLN A 636 22.78 -18.83 -28.87
N LYS A 637 23.80 -19.05 -29.71
CA LYS A 637 24.33 -20.39 -30.00
C LYS A 637 24.86 -21.09 -28.75
N TYR A 638 25.67 -20.39 -27.95
CA TYR A 638 26.15 -20.93 -26.67
C TYR A 638 24.98 -21.23 -25.75
N THR A 639 24.02 -20.29 -25.67
CA THR A 639 22.86 -20.40 -24.79
C THR A 639 21.97 -21.59 -25.15
N LEU A 640 21.76 -21.87 -26.43
CA LEU A 640 21.03 -23.06 -26.87
C LEU A 640 21.76 -24.35 -26.46
N SER A 641 23.10 -24.37 -26.57
CA SER A 641 23.89 -25.51 -26.08
C SER A 641 23.81 -25.69 -24.57
N LEU A 642 23.72 -24.58 -23.82
CA LEU A 642 23.54 -24.59 -22.37
C LEU A 642 22.15 -25.16 -22.00
N ILE A 643 21.10 -24.69 -22.68
CA ILE A 643 19.73 -25.19 -22.51
C ILE A 643 19.68 -26.70 -22.79
N GLU A 644 20.30 -27.15 -23.88
CA GLU A 644 20.39 -28.58 -24.22
C GLU A 644 21.13 -29.39 -23.14
N ARG A 645 22.25 -28.90 -22.62
CA ARG A 645 22.97 -29.55 -21.50
C ARG A 645 22.10 -29.67 -20.25
N CYS A 646 21.37 -28.61 -19.89
CA CYS A 646 20.49 -28.62 -18.72
C CYS A 646 19.25 -29.49 -18.94
N HIS A 647 18.76 -29.59 -20.18
CA HIS A 647 17.68 -30.50 -20.55
C HIS A 647 18.13 -31.97 -20.46
N ASN A 648 19.32 -32.29 -20.97
CA ASN A 648 19.92 -33.62 -20.84
C ASN A 648 20.18 -33.99 -19.37
N SER A 649 20.58 -33.01 -18.56
CA SER A 649 20.75 -33.19 -17.11
C SER A 649 19.40 -33.49 -16.44
N TRP A 650 18.34 -32.77 -16.82
CA TRP A 650 16.99 -33.05 -16.36
C TRP A 650 16.49 -34.45 -16.77
N GLU A 651 16.69 -34.86 -18.03
CA GLU A 651 16.36 -36.21 -18.52
C GLU A 651 17.10 -37.30 -17.73
N ALA A 652 18.40 -37.12 -17.52
CA ALA A 652 19.22 -38.06 -16.75
C ALA A 652 18.71 -38.17 -15.29
N VAL A 653 18.34 -37.04 -14.68
CA VAL A 653 17.81 -36.99 -13.32
C VAL A 653 16.41 -37.60 -13.23
N LYS A 654 15.54 -37.36 -14.22
CA LYS A 654 14.20 -37.96 -14.33
C LYS A 654 14.25 -39.48 -14.45
N ALA A 655 15.29 -40.03 -15.09
CA ALA A 655 15.49 -41.47 -15.26
C ALA A 655 16.17 -42.16 -14.05
N GLY A 656 16.67 -41.41 -13.06
CA GLY A 656 17.52 -41.93 -11.97
C GLY A 656 16.74 -42.42 -10.72
N PRO A 657 17.15 -43.54 -10.06
CA PRO A 657 16.44 -44.10 -8.90
C PRO A 657 16.51 -43.24 -7.62
N GLY A 658 17.58 -42.45 -7.43
CA GLY A 658 17.86 -41.75 -6.17
C GLY A 658 17.17 -40.39 -6.00
N MET A 659 16.55 -39.86 -7.06
CA MET A 659 15.93 -38.52 -7.05
C MET A 659 14.39 -38.56 -7.17
N GLN A 660 13.77 -39.73 -7.43
CA GLN A 660 12.32 -39.93 -7.27
C GLN A 660 11.82 -39.53 -5.87
N THR A 661 12.72 -39.56 -4.88
CA THR A 661 12.49 -39.13 -3.48
C THR A 661 12.85 -37.67 -3.17
N ARG A 662 13.52 -36.91 -4.06
CA ARG A 662 14.02 -35.53 -3.80
C ARG A 662 13.41 -34.46 -4.68
N ILE A 663 13.06 -34.83 -5.91
CA ILE A 663 12.11 -34.10 -6.75
C ILE A 663 10.79 -34.78 -6.43
N SER A 664 9.76 -34.04 -6.02
CA SER A 664 8.49 -34.64 -5.61
C SER A 664 7.79 -35.33 -6.80
N LEU A 665 8.21 -36.57 -7.11
CA LEU A 665 7.64 -37.50 -8.05
C LEU A 665 7.11 -38.74 -7.30
N PRO A 666 6.10 -38.62 -6.41
CA PRO A 666 5.22 -39.74 -6.20
C PRO A 666 4.41 -39.92 -7.50
N ASP A 667 4.82 -40.94 -8.24
CA ASP A 667 4.12 -41.62 -9.33
C ASP A 667 4.24 -41.01 -10.75
N ILE A 668 5.35 -41.35 -11.40
CA ILE A 668 5.47 -41.38 -12.85
C ILE A 668 4.63 -42.54 -13.40
N ALA A 669 3.45 -42.23 -13.93
CA ALA A 669 2.91 -42.80 -15.16
C ALA A 669 1.76 -41.90 -15.64
N PRO A 670 1.57 -41.69 -16.96
CA PRO A 670 0.34 -41.12 -17.49
C PRO A 670 -0.80 -42.16 -17.38
N GLN A 671 -1.04 -42.67 -16.18
CA GLN A 671 -2.22 -43.47 -15.87
C GLN A 671 -3.28 -42.48 -15.41
N GLU A 672 -4.23 -42.22 -16.31
CA GLU A 672 -5.61 -41.87 -15.96
C GLU A 672 -5.76 -41.04 -14.68
N HIS A 673 -5.25 -39.80 -14.68
CA HIS A 673 -5.51 -38.84 -13.61
C HIS A 673 -6.95 -38.29 -13.73
N ASP A 674 -7.92 -39.19 -13.73
CA ASP A 674 -9.31 -38.87 -13.45
C ASP A 674 -9.39 -38.49 -11.96
N ALA A 675 -9.19 -37.22 -11.66
CA ALA A 675 -10.05 -36.43 -10.78
C ALA A 675 -9.33 -35.20 -10.21
N VAL A 676 -9.99 -34.06 -10.38
CA VAL A 676 -9.86 -32.83 -9.59
C VAL A 676 -9.93 -33.07 -8.05
N ASN A 677 -10.29 -34.29 -7.61
CA ASN A 677 -10.40 -34.70 -6.20
C ASN A 677 -9.05 -34.95 -5.48
N VAL A 678 -7.90 -34.93 -6.18
CA VAL A 678 -6.57 -35.20 -5.59
C VAL A 678 -5.87 -33.93 -5.09
N LEU A 679 -6.28 -32.73 -5.53
CA LEU A 679 -5.72 -31.50 -5.00
C LEU A 679 -6.01 -31.40 -3.49
N PRO A 680 -5.02 -30.99 -2.67
CA PRO A 680 -5.26 -30.73 -1.26
C PRO A 680 -6.46 -29.80 -1.14
N ARG A 681 -7.54 -30.29 -0.53
CA ARG A 681 -8.66 -29.41 -0.16
C ARG A 681 -8.06 -28.35 0.75
N ALA A 682 -8.12 -27.10 0.31
CA ALA A 682 -7.68 -25.97 1.14
C ALA A 682 -8.35 -26.14 2.51
N PRO A 683 -7.59 -26.03 3.63
CA PRO A 683 -8.18 -26.12 4.95
C PRO A 683 -9.36 -25.16 5.04
N GLU A 684 -10.57 -25.71 5.16
CA GLU A 684 -11.77 -24.90 5.34
C GLU A 684 -11.58 -24.12 6.64
N ASN A 685 -11.57 -22.78 6.53
CA ASN A 685 -11.63 -21.86 7.66
C ASN A 685 -10.41 -21.77 8.58
N ARG A 686 -9.21 -21.60 8.02
CA ARG A 686 -8.15 -20.85 8.73
C ARG A 686 -8.00 -19.46 8.10
N ASP A 687 -8.21 -18.43 8.90
CA ASP A 687 -7.82 -17.05 8.58
C ASP A 687 -6.30 -16.99 8.48
N VAL A 688 -5.74 -17.33 7.32
CA VAL A 688 -4.32 -17.15 7.10
C VAL A 688 -4.08 -15.68 6.77
N CYS A 689 -3.34 -15.01 7.64
CA CYS A 689 -2.90 -13.63 7.47
C CYS A 689 -2.11 -13.51 6.16
N ARG A 690 -2.43 -12.55 5.28
CA ARG A 690 -1.53 -12.24 4.18
C ARG A 690 -0.27 -11.63 4.77
N ASP A 691 0.86 -12.27 4.52
CA ASP A 691 2.17 -11.86 5.03
C ASP A 691 2.80 -10.89 4.03
N ILE A 692 2.11 -9.77 3.79
CA ILE A 692 2.65 -8.71 2.93
C ILE A 692 3.68 -7.97 3.76
N ASP A 693 4.97 -8.08 3.41
CA ASP A 693 5.98 -7.15 3.90
C ASP A 693 5.81 -5.84 3.14
N PRO A 694 5.20 -4.84 3.79
CA PRO A 694 4.95 -3.57 3.15
C PRO A 694 6.24 -2.88 2.72
N ILE A 695 7.24 -2.93 3.61
CA ILE A 695 8.45 -2.14 3.56
C ILE A 695 9.28 -2.61 2.37
N ALA A 696 9.33 -3.92 2.13
CA ALA A 696 9.99 -4.49 0.96
C ALA A 696 9.38 -4.04 -0.39
N ALA A 697 8.07 -3.75 -0.43
CA ALA A 697 7.37 -3.35 -1.66
C ALA A 697 7.50 -1.85 -1.98
N GLU A 698 7.68 -0.97 -0.98
CA GLU A 698 7.71 0.49 -1.19
C GLU A 698 9.07 1.15 -0.91
N LYS A 699 10.00 0.49 -0.21
CA LYS A 699 11.34 1.01 0.06
C LYS A 699 12.26 0.81 -1.14
N SER A 700 12.91 1.88 -1.58
CA SER A 700 13.99 1.83 -2.58
C SER A 700 15.36 1.92 -1.91
N HIS A 701 16.25 1.00 -2.26
CA HIS A 701 17.62 0.94 -1.77
C HIS A 701 18.60 1.53 -2.80
N PHE A 702 19.48 2.42 -2.36
CA PHE A 702 20.53 3.02 -3.20
C PHE A 702 21.82 2.20 -3.03
N LEU A 703 21.96 1.14 -3.83
CA LEU A 703 23.02 0.12 -3.63
C LEU A 703 24.13 0.15 -4.69
N SER A 704 23.96 0.91 -5.76
CA SER A 704 24.96 1.03 -6.81
C SER A 704 25.04 2.43 -7.39
N GLN A 705 26.26 2.82 -7.77
CA GLN A 705 26.57 4.00 -8.57
C GLN A 705 26.99 3.63 -10.01
N ASN A 706 27.06 2.34 -10.33
CA ASN A 706 27.55 1.81 -11.60
C ASN A 706 26.43 1.59 -12.64
N TRP A 707 25.24 2.14 -12.41
CA TRP A 707 24.15 2.08 -13.38
C TRP A 707 24.59 2.74 -14.70
N PRO A 708 24.31 2.14 -15.87
CA PRO A 708 24.64 2.75 -17.15
C PRO A 708 23.94 4.11 -17.31
N SER A 709 24.66 5.10 -17.82
CA SER A 709 24.17 6.48 -17.98
C SER A 709 23.07 6.64 -19.04
N MET A 710 22.95 5.67 -19.94
CA MET A 710 21.85 5.53 -20.90
C MET A 710 21.43 4.07 -20.96
N ALA A 711 20.29 3.74 -20.36
CA ALA A 711 19.57 2.51 -20.66
C ALA A 711 18.30 2.89 -21.43
N ALA A 712 18.25 2.59 -22.73
CA ALA A 712 17.13 2.92 -23.57
C ALA A 712 16.50 1.64 -24.10
N CYS A 713 15.42 1.12 -23.50
CA CYS A 713 14.55 0.23 -24.27
C CYS A 713 13.79 1.09 -25.30
N ARG A 714 13.98 0.84 -26.60
CA ARG A 714 13.03 1.31 -27.62
C ARG A 714 11.70 0.55 -27.47
N GLY A 715 10.95 0.95 -26.45
CA GLY A 715 9.73 0.31 -25.95
C GLY A 715 9.33 0.77 -24.55
N GLY A 716 10.25 1.39 -23.81
CA GLY A 716 10.00 2.14 -22.59
C GLY A 716 11.34 2.59 -22.06
N ALA A 717 11.72 3.86 -22.21
CA ALA A 717 13.02 4.32 -21.74
C ALA A 717 13.16 3.94 -20.26
N LEU A 718 14.23 3.21 -19.93
CA LEU A 718 14.82 3.14 -18.60
C LEU A 718 15.42 4.53 -18.31
N ASN A 719 14.56 5.53 -18.16
CA ASN A 719 14.99 6.86 -17.76
C ASN A 719 15.22 6.83 -16.25
N VAL A 720 16.46 6.49 -15.87
CA VAL A 720 17.10 6.71 -14.55
C VAL A 720 16.74 8.07 -13.94
#